data_AF-A0A419W9R2-F1
#
_entry.id   AF-A0A419W9R2-F1
#
_cell.length_a   1.000
_cell.length_b   1.000
_cell.length_c   1.000
_cell.angle_alpha   90.00
_cell.angle_beta   90.00
_cell.angle_gamma   90.00
#
_symmetry.space_group_name_H-M   'P 1'
#
loop_
_entity.id
_entity.type
_entity.pdbx_description
1 polymer ?
#
loop_
_entity_poly.entity_id
_entity_poly.type
_entity_poly.pdbx_seq_one_letter_code
_entity_poly.pdbx_strand_id
1 'polypeptide(L)'
;MKKHLINISRVLFLLFAITACAPEDWTSPSEGDIPLAANINATITVDQSINQVTFSIDNQACYPIWIFDGETYSTVNGLSKIYSQSGTYEVEMKLGNANGISDGSITKSFTIDNTLVDFSSFITRMAGDASKEWVIASDEAGHISYGDTGTDGTNLYSAAANEKKSLGIYDDIVTFSADSSYTYDPGTGGTVLLNADCSLFSDYNTTGSDYTVPVETQTASYGFEVEGDDVYLTLPANTLFPYIPYDDSYENPKFKIVSLTANKMELIADNGSIAWHFILVTKSSVDAERQGYDPDSDCNLWKTATFTNSYYYAPGWSQIADPEMTQNGNSYTISLPSATSDQWQAQCFFNTDLTTNSVTNYDFSCKLNSTKDISNVTVKLFATGDNDTFYFVENLSLKAYEDSYVIMTDMTGLDIDNVSLVLDFGGNPDGTEVTLSDVVLKEHSCDDGTVIEDDDTTVDWDEDSDCNLWKTASFTNSYYYAPGWSQIADPVMTADGNSYTFSLPSATSDQWQAQCFFNTDMATSAGTTYDFHCIFNSTTSIGNVTVKLYKNGDDDTFFFTKNISLTAYEDYVFEMTDMDGIDADAVNLVLDFGGNPANTEVTVSSVILKESSCGGSTTVNWNADSACNLWNTGTFTNSYYYAPGWSQIADPVMTADGNSYTFSLPSATTDQWQAQCFFKTDIATSAANTYDFHCVLNSTTAIGNVTVKLYKNGDDDTFYFTSNISLSAYEDYEFEMTSMDGIDADQVNLVVDFGGNPANTEVTVSEVILKESSCND
;
A
#
# COMPACT_ATOMS: atom_id res chain seq x y z
N MET A 1 -63.00 -10.71 -68.25
CA MET A 1 -62.86 -9.29 -68.67
C MET A 1 -64.21 -8.62 -68.41
N LYS A 2 -64.40 -7.62 -67.54
CA LYS A 2 -63.66 -6.38 -67.32
C LYS A 2 -64.03 -5.80 -65.93
N LYS A 3 -63.01 -5.31 -65.23
CA LYS A 3 -62.94 -4.08 -64.38
C LYS A 3 -63.92 -3.91 -63.20
N HIS A 4 -63.29 -3.83 -62.02
CA HIS A 4 -63.63 -3.01 -60.84
C HIS A 4 -64.38 -1.71 -61.13
N LEU A 5 -65.23 -1.23 -60.19
CA LEU A 5 -65.16 0.10 -59.57
C LEU A 5 -66.43 0.44 -58.74
N ILE A 6 -66.20 0.87 -57.49
CA ILE A 6 -66.92 1.93 -56.74
C ILE A 6 -68.08 1.52 -55.80
N ASN A 7 -67.72 1.36 -54.51
CA ASN A 7 -68.51 1.84 -53.36
C ASN A 7 -69.03 3.26 -53.61
N ILE A 8 -70.23 3.63 -53.12
CA ILE A 8 -70.51 4.88 -52.39
C ILE A 8 -72.02 5.19 -52.40
N SER A 9 -72.52 5.59 -51.22
CA SER A 9 -73.80 6.25 -50.95
C SER A 9 -75.04 5.36 -51.04
N ARG A 10 -75.45 4.66 -49.96
CA ARG A 10 -75.90 5.21 -48.67
C ARG A 10 -76.87 6.38 -48.81
N VAL A 11 -77.76 6.42 -47.81
CA VAL A 11 -78.52 7.58 -47.35
C VAL A 11 -79.71 7.84 -48.28
N LEU A 12 -80.97 7.74 -47.83
CA LEU A 12 -81.53 8.73 -46.92
C LEU A 12 -82.99 8.35 -46.55
N PHE A 13 -83.33 8.47 -45.27
CA PHE A 13 -84.69 8.55 -44.73
C PHE A 13 -85.62 7.33 -44.88
N LEU A 14 -85.32 6.24 -44.16
CA LEU A 14 -86.41 5.56 -43.44
C LEU A 14 -86.20 5.77 -41.94
N LEU A 15 -86.87 6.83 -41.48
CA LEU A 15 -87.39 7.06 -40.14
C LEU A 15 -86.85 6.16 -39.03
N PHE A 16 -85.96 6.79 -38.26
CA PHE A 16 -85.75 6.61 -36.83
C PHE A 16 -87.00 6.15 -36.06
N ALA A 17 -87.00 4.88 -35.65
CA ALA A 17 -87.54 4.43 -34.39
C ALA A 17 -86.41 3.67 -33.67
N ILE A 18 -85.57 4.46 -33.02
CA ILE A 18 -84.82 4.19 -31.79
C ILE A 18 -85.05 2.77 -31.24
N THR A 19 -84.28 1.79 -31.71
CA THR A 19 -83.89 0.68 -30.83
C THR A 19 -82.67 1.19 -30.10
N ALA A 20 -82.92 1.81 -28.95
CA ALA A 20 -81.91 1.91 -27.92
C ALA A 20 -81.26 0.53 -27.81
N CYS A 21 -79.93 0.45 -27.96
CA CYS A 21 -79.23 -0.60 -27.25
C CYS A 21 -79.76 -0.51 -25.81
N ALA A 22 -80.33 -1.61 -25.33
CA ALA A 22 -80.66 -1.72 -23.91
C ALA A 22 -79.44 -1.18 -23.13
N PRO A 23 -79.64 -0.38 -22.07
CA PRO A 23 -78.52 -0.06 -21.20
C PRO A 23 -77.88 -1.40 -20.85
N GLU A 24 -76.59 -1.56 -21.13
CA GLU A 24 -75.84 -2.64 -20.49
C GLU A 24 -76.13 -2.48 -19.00
N ASP A 25 -76.63 -3.56 -18.37
CA ASP A 25 -77.04 -3.53 -16.97
C ASP A 25 -75.88 -2.97 -16.15
N TRP A 26 -76.04 -1.75 -15.62
CA TRP A 26 -75.11 -1.19 -14.66
C TRP A 26 -75.30 -1.97 -13.38
N THR A 27 -74.49 -3.02 -13.18
CA THR A 27 -74.40 -3.71 -11.89
C THR A 27 -73.94 -2.68 -10.86
N SER A 28 -74.87 -2.21 -10.03
CA SER A 28 -74.55 -1.32 -8.92
C SER A 28 -73.74 -2.11 -7.88
N PRO A 29 -72.73 -1.51 -7.22
CA PRO A 29 -71.98 -2.16 -6.15
C PRO A 29 -72.92 -2.81 -5.12
N SER A 30 -72.64 -4.07 -4.78
CA SER A 30 -73.41 -4.88 -3.84
C SER A 30 -72.64 -5.05 -2.53
N GLU A 31 -73.22 -4.60 -1.42
CA GLU A 31 -72.60 -4.72 -0.09
C GLU A 31 -72.35 -6.19 0.31
N GLY A 32 -73.18 -7.12 -0.17
CA GLY A 32 -73.02 -8.55 0.08
C GLY A 32 -71.88 -9.21 -0.70
N ASP A 33 -71.32 -8.53 -1.70
CA ASP A 33 -70.27 -9.04 -2.60
C ASP A 33 -68.91 -8.36 -2.37
N ILE A 34 -68.76 -7.63 -1.25
CA ILE A 34 -67.48 -7.10 -0.77
C ILE A 34 -66.59 -8.29 -0.33
N PRO A 35 -65.30 -8.35 -0.74
CA PRO A 35 -64.41 -9.41 -0.29
C PRO A 35 -64.28 -9.43 1.23
N LEU A 36 -64.22 -10.61 1.85
CA LEU A 36 -63.97 -10.71 3.29
C LEU A 36 -62.47 -10.86 3.56
N ALA A 37 -61.96 -10.20 4.59
CA ALA A 37 -60.56 -10.34 5.00
C ALA A 37 -60.17 -11.79 5.33
N ALA A 38 -61.12 -12.56 5.86
CA ALA A 38 -60.95 -13.98 6.15
C ALA A 38 -60.71 -14.87 4.90
N ASN A 39 -61.04 -14.35 3.70
CA ASN A 39 -60.90 -15.09 2.45
C ASN A 39 -59.61 -14.73 1.69
N ILE A 40 -58.75 -13.87 2.23
CA ILE A 40 -57.52 -13.44 1.55
C ILE A 40 -56.55 -14.63 1.42
N ASN A 41 -56.20 -14.97 0.18
CA ASN A 41 -55.27 -16.03 -0.17
C ASN A 41 -53.99 -15.40 -0.76
N ALA A 42 -53.15 -14.90 0.14
CA ALA A 42 -51.90 -14.22 -0.19
C ALA A 42 -50.70 -15.17 -0.07
N THR A 43 -49.82 -15.11 -1.07
CA THR A 43 -48.53 -15.83 -1.11
C THR A 43 -47.39 -14.82 -1.17
N ILE A 44 -46.42 -14.96 -0.26
CA ILE A 44 -45.17 -14.23 -0.25
C ILE A 44 -44.05 -15.23 -0.49
N THR A 45 -43.29 -15.01 -1.55
CA THR A 45 -42.14 -15.86 -1.90
C THR A 45 -40.88 -15.04 -1.80
N VAL A 46 -39.86 -15.56 -1.12
CA VAL A 46 -38.56 -14.91 -0.97
C VAL A 46 -37.53 -15.67 -1.80
N ASP A 47 -36.85 -14.98 -2.70
CA ASP A 47 -35.60 -15.43 -3.30
C ASP A 47 -34.44 -14.89 -2.47
N GLN A 48 -33.89 -15.76 -1.61
CA GLN A 48 -32.80 -15.41 -0.68
C GLN A 48 -31.45 -15.16 -1.38
N SER A 49 -31.31 -15.46 -2.67
CA SER A 49 -30.06 -15.24 -3.41
C SER A 49 -29.87 -13.79 -3.85
N ILE A 50 -30.98 -13.06 -4.02
CA ILE A 50 -31.02 -11.67 -4.47
C ILE A 50 -31.92 -10.81 -3.57
N ASN A 51 -32.29 -11.35 -2.40
CA ASN A 51 -33.29 -10.84 -1.46
C ASN A 51 -34.52 -10.21 -2.11
N GLN A 52 -35.02 -10.85 -3.17
CA GLN A 52 -36.21 -10.39 -3.85
C GLN A 52 -37.44 -11.07 -3.26
N VAL A 53 -38.42 -10.27 -2.86
CA VAL A 53 -39.69 -10.74 -2.30
C VAL A 53 -40.80 -10.46 -3.29
N THR A 54 -41.51 -11.52 -3.68
CA THR A 54 -42.67 -11.44 -4.58
C THR A 54 -43.96 -11.62 -3.81
N PHE A 55 -44.88 -10.67 -3.98
CA PHE A 55 -46.19 -10.62 -3.32
C PHE A 55 -47.30 -10.93 -4.33
N SER A 56 -48.11 -11.94 -4.05
CA SER A 56 -49.17 -12.40 -4.96
C SER A 56 -50.45 -12.84 -4.23
N ILE A 57 -51.56 -12.85 -4.96
CA ILE A 57 -52.86 -13.39 -4.53
C ILE A 57 -53.42 -14.38 -5.53
N ASP A 58 -54.17 -15.37 -5.03
CA ASP A 58 -54.94 -16.36 -5.82
C ASP A 58 -56.46 -16.18 -5.62
N ASN A 59 -56.90 -14.96 -5.31
CA ASN A 59 -58.31 -14.64 -5.15
C ASN A 59 -58.95 -14.31 -6.51
N GLN A 60 -59.88 -15.14 -6.99
CA GLN A 60 -60.60 -14.88 -8.23
C GLN A 60 -61.37 -13.55 -8.19
N ALA A 61 -61.33 -12.82 -9.31
CA ALA A 61 -62.03 -11.55 -9.52
C ALA A 61 -61.71 -10.44 -8.47
N CYS A 62 -60.56 -10.52 -7.80
CA CYS A 62 -60.07 -9.50 -6.86
C CYS A 62 -58.69 -8.98 -7.29
N TYR A 63 -58.33 -7.78 -6.86
CA TYR A 63 -56.98 -7.23 -6.95
C TYR A 63 -56.43 -6.96 -5.54
N PRO A 64 -55.11 -7.06 -5.34
CA PRO A 64 -54.51 -6.83 -4.03
C PRO A 64 -54.43 -5.33 -3.72
N ILE A 65 -54.35 -5.00 -2.43
CA ILE A 65 -53.88 -3.70 -1.93
C ILE A 65 -52.85 -4.02 -0.86
N TRP A 66 -51.57 -3.95 -1.23
CA TRP A 66 -50.41 -4.11 -0.35
C TRP A 66 -50.10 -2.78 0.33
N ILE A 67 -49.85 -2.81 1.63
CA ILE A 67 -49.53 -1.65 2.47
C ILE A 67 -48.21 -1.95 3.19
N PHE A 68 -47.18 -1.18 2.85
CA PHE A 68 -45.84 -1.28 3.42
C PHE A 68 -45.61 -0.11 4.37
N ASP A 69 -45.12 -0.42 5.57
CA ASP A 69 -44.74 0.56 6.58
C ASP A 69 -45.84 1.58 6.93
N GLY A 70 -47.11 1.21 6.69
CA GLY A 70 -48.30 2.06 6.90
C GLY A 70 -48.50 3.19 5.89
N GLU A 71 -47.51 3.49 5.05
CA GLU A 71 -47.49 4.69 4.20
C GLU A 71 -47.45 4.40 2.70
N THR A 72 -46.86 3.28 2.27
CA THR A 72 -46.67 2.96 0.85
C THR A 72 -47.66 1.90 0.36
N TYR A 73 -48.35 2.18 -0.76
CA TYR A 73 -49.43 1.33 -1.28
C TYR A 73 -49.12 0.77 -2.67
N SER A 74 -49.54 -0.48 -2.95
CA SER A 74 -49.49 -1.07 -4.30
C SER A 74 -50.67 -1.98 -4.58
N THR A 75 -51.20 -1.94 -5.81
CA THR A 75 -52.29 -2.82 -6.27
C THR A 75 -51.85 -3.91 -7.26
N VAL A 76 -50.55 -4.09 -7.43
CA VAL A 76 -49.96 -5.03 -8.39
C VAL A 76 -49.99 -6.46 -7.82
N ASN A 77 -50.59 -7.40 -8.55
CA ASN A 77 -50.48 -8.83 -8.26
C ASN A 77 -49.19 -9.37 -8.90
N GLY A 78 -48.31 -10.00 -8.11
CA GLY A 78 -46.95 -10.37 -8.54
C GLY A 78 -45.94 -9.23 -8.40
N LEU A 79 -46.16 -8.30 -7.47
CA LEU A 79 -45.21 -7.23 -7.14
C LEU A 79 -43.91 -7.85 -6.61
N SER A 80 -42.76 -7.46 -7.15
CA SER A 80 -41.45 -7.79 -6.57
C SER A 80 -40.81 -6.56 -5.95
N LYS A 81 -40.20 -6.72 -4.76
CA LYS A 81 -39.34 -5.73 -4.09
C LYS A 81 -38.03 -6.39 -3.67
N ILE A 82 -36.93 -5.64 -3.64
CA ILE A 82 -35.64 -6.10 -3.09
C ILE A 82 -35.51 -5.56 -1.67
N TYR A 83 -35.01 -6.40 -0.76
CA TYR A 83 -34.73 -6.05 0.63
C TYR A 83 -33.25 -6.24 0.93
N SER A 84 -32.54 -5.14 1.15
CA SER A 84 -31.07 -5.18 1.26
C SER A 84 -30.56 -5.66 2.62
N GLN A 85 -31.42 -5.84 3.63
CA GLN A 85 -31.04 -6.20 5.00
C GLN A 85 -31.69 -7.53 5.43
N SER A 86 -30.95 -8.36 6.17
CA SER A 86 -31.50 -9.53 6.83
C SER A 86 -32.45 -9.11 7.96
N GLY A 87 -33.63 -9.70 8.03
CA GLY A 87 -34.62 -9.30 9.02
C GLY A 87 -35.97 -9.94 8.81
N THR A 88 -36.86 -9.76 9.78
CA THR A 88 -38.27 -10.14 9.63
C THR A 88 -39.09 -8.90 9.35
N TYR A 89 -39.79 -8.92 8.23
CA TYR A 89 -40.60 -7.83 7.74
C TYR A 89 -42.08 -8.21 7.77
N GLU A 90 -42.95 -7.21 7.84
CA GLU A 90 -44.39 -7.38 7.77
C GLU A 90 -44.98 -6.59 6.61
N VAL A 91 -46.05 -7.13 6.02
CA VAL A 91 -46.87 -6.42 5.03
C VAL A 91 -48.34 -6.58 5.41
N GLU A 92 -49.06 -5.46 5.43
CA GLU A 92 -50.51 -5.44 5.56
C GLU A 92 -51.15 -5.58 4.17
N MET A 93 -52.24 -6.33 4.07
CA MET A 93 -52.95 -6.57 2.82
C MET A 93 -54.46 -6.47 2.96
N LYS A 94 -55.10 -5.85 1.95
CA LYS A 94 -56.55 -5.88 1.69
C LYS A 94 -56.85 -6.40 0.28
N LEU A 95 -58.09 -6.80 0.03
CA LEU A 95 -58.58 -7.14 -1.32
C LEU A 95 -59.57 -6.10 -1.82
N GLY A 96 -59.50 -5.76 -3.10
CA GLY A 96 -60.50 -4.95 -3.79
C GLY A 96 -61.20 -5.73 -4.91
N ASN A 97 -62.47 -5.45 -5.15
CA ASN A 97 -63.20 -5.86 -6.36
C ASN A 97 -64.13 -4.73 -6.82
N ALA A 98 -65.03 -5.01 -7.77
CA ALA A 98 -66.00 -4.03 -8.29
C ALA A 98 -67.02 -3.53 -7.25
N ASN A 99 -67.17 -4.22 -6.11
CA ASN A 99 -68.13 -3.91 -5.05
C ASN A 99 -67.53 -3.17 -3.85
N GLY A 100 -66.21 -3.21 -3.66
CA GLY A 100 -65.53 -2.49 -2.58
C GLY A 100 -64.19 -3.09 -2.18
N ILE A 101 -63.65 -2.56 -1.07
CA ILE A 101 -62.44 -3.05 -0.40
C ILE A 101 -62.87 -3.93 0.77
N SER A 102 -62.07 -4.94 1.10
CA SER A 102 -62.37 -5.90 2.16
C SER A 102 -62.71 -5.27 3.51
N ASP A 103 -63.56 -5.97 4.28
CA ASP A 103 -64.05 -5.59 5.62
C ASP A 103 -62.99 -5.60 6.74
N GLY A 104 -61.72 -5.67 6.35
CA GLY A 104 -60.55 -5.72 7.21
C GLY A 104 -59.29 -5.95 6.38
N SER A 105 -58.18 -6.19 7.07
CA SER A 105 -56.88 -6.56 6.49
C SER A 105 -56.32 -7.80 7.17
N ILE A 106 -55.32 -8.40 6.54
CA ILE A 106 -54.42 -9.36 7.17
C ILE A 106 -53.00 -8.81 7.17
N THR A 107 -52.19 -9.26 8.13
CA THR A 107 -50.73 -9.03 8.15
C THR A 107 -50.02 -10.35 7.88
N LYS A 108 -48.99 -10.31 7.03
CA LYS A 108 -48.12 -11.44 6.74
C LYS A 108 -46.69 -11.03 7.03
N SER A 109 -45.95 -11.91 7.71
CA SER A 109 -44.51 -11.77 7.90
C SER A 109 -43.72 -12.61 6.91
N PHE A 110 -42.51 -12.15 6.58
CA PHE A 110 -41.51 -12.89 5.82
C PHE A 110 -40.11 -12.54 6.33
N THR A 111 -39.16 -13.42 6.08
CA THR A 111 -37.78 -13.29 6.58
C THR A 111 -36.81 -13.20 5.41
N ILE A 112 -35.90 -12.23 5.48
CA ILE A 112 -34.73 -12.11 4.62
C ILE A 112 -33.54 -12.64 5.42
N ASP A 113 -32.83 -13.62 4.85
CA ASP A 113 -31.79 -14.34 5.59
C ASP A 113 -30.43 -13.63 5.52
N ASN A 114 -30.16 -12.89 4.44
CA ASN A 114 -28.87 -12.26 4.17
C ASN A 114 -29.01 -10.74 4.04
N THR A 115 -27.95 -9.98 4.31
CA THR A 115 -27.87 -8.56 3.93
C THR A 115 -27.13 -8.47 2.59
N LEU A 116 -27.66 -7.75 1.60
CA LEU A 116 -27.02 -7.53 0.29
C LEU A 116 -25.96 -6.43 0.32
N VAL A 117 -25.96 -5.58 1.36
CA VAL A 117 -24.93 -4.57 1.57
C VAL A 117 -23.70 -5.22 2.18
N ASP A 118 -22.58 -5.09 1.49
CA ASP A 118 -21.29 -5.54 1.98
C ASP A 118 -20.72 -4.53 2.99
N PHE A 119 -21.11 -4.71 4.26
CA PHE A 119 -20.56 -3.93 5.36
C PHE A 119 -19.09 -4.22 5.64
N SER A 120 -18.52 -5.32 5.10
CA SER A 120 -17.09 -5.58 5.27
C SER A 120 -16.25 -4.46 4.67
N SER A 121 -16.69 -3.87 3.54
CA SER A 121 -16.03 -2.71 2.94
C SER A 121 -16.03 -1.45 3.81
N PHE A 122 -17.07 -1.24 4.62
CA PHE A 122 -17.13 -0.12 5.58
C PHE A 122 -16.25 -0.41 6.80
N ILE A 123 -16.32 -1.64 7.33
CA ILE A 123 -15.50 -2.10 8.46
C ILE A 123 -14.02 -2.02 8.12
N THR A 124 -13.59 -2.54 6.96
CA THR A 124 -12.19 -2.47 6.52
C THR A 124 -11.70 -1.03 6.39
N ARG A 125 -12.52 -0.10 5.87
CA ARG A 125 -12.11 1.32 5.78
C ARG A 125 -12.02 1.98 7.15
N MET A 126 -12.99 1.74 8.03
CA MET A 126 -13.08 2.34 9.36
C MET A 126 -12.09 1.75 10.37
N ALA A 127 -11.74 0.46 10.26
CA ALA A 127 -10.99 -0.27 11.28
C ALA A 127 -9.71 -0.97 10.76
N GLY A 128 -9.49 -1.04 9.45
CA GLY A 128 -8.38 -1.82 8.89
C GLY A 128 -8.47 -3.31 9.24
N ASP A 129 -7.31 -3.94 9.42
CA ASP A 129 -7.20 -5.36 9.78
C ASP A 129 -7.46 -5.65 11.27
N ALA A 130 -7.25 -4.65 12.14
CA ALA A 130 -7.41 -4.77 13.58
C ALA A 130 -8.24 -3.62 14.17
N SER A 131 -7.69 -2.40 14.18
CA SER A 131 -8.39 -1.19 14.62
C SER A 131 -7.75 0.06 14.03
N LYS A 132 -8.52 1.15 13.89
CA LYS A 132 -8.01 2.48 13.57
C LYS A 132 -8.55 3.53 14.53
N GLU A 133 -7.70 4.49 14.84
CA GLU A 133 -8.01 5.67 15.63
C GLU A 133 -8.31 6.85 14.70
N TRP A 134 -9.30 7.66 15.07
CA TRP A 134 -9.80 8.79 14.30
C TRP A 134 -9.95 10.01 15.20
N VAL A 135 -9.67 11.18 14.64
CA VAL A 135 -9.80 12.48 15.29
C VAL A 135 -10.57 13.44 14.39
N ILE A 136 -11.15 14.50 14.95
CA ILE A 136 -11.76 15.56 14.15
C ILE A 136 -10.66 16.23 13.31
N ALA A 137 -10.93 16.46 12.02
CA ALA A 137 -9.99 17.04 11.06
C ALA A 137 -9.73 18.54 11.31
N SER A 138 -8.99 18.88 12.38
CA SER A 138 -8.83 20.25 12.88
C SER A 138 -8.35 21.24 11.83
N ASP A 139 -7.51 20.81 10.90
CA ASP A 139 -6.90 21.68 9.88
C ASP A 139 -7.80 21.91 8.65
N GLU A 140 -8.86 21.12 8.48
CA GLU A 140 -9.80 21.29 7.38
C GLU A 140 -10.87 22.34 7.71
N ALA A 141 -11.13 23.28 6.81
CA ALA A 141 -12.29 24.15 6.94
C ALA A 141 -13.58 23.32 6.78
N GLY A 142 -14.57 23.57 7.64
CA GLY A 142 -15.85 22.87 7.63
C GLY A 142 -15.87 21.53 8.34
N HIS A 143 -14.78 21.13 9.02
CA HIS A 143 -14.69 19.88 9.79
C HIS A 143 -15.82 19.70 10.82
N ILE A 144 -16.39 20.81 11.30
CA ILE A 144 -17.66 20.87 12.00
C ILE A 144 -18.50 21.95 11.33
N SER A 145 -19.65 21.57 10.79
CA SER A 145 -20.57 22.48 10.12
C SER A 145 -22.03 22.12 10.42
N TYR A 146 -22.94 23.08 10.21
CA TYR A 146 -24.38 22.77 10.27
C TYR A 146 -25.18 23.51 9.20
N GLY A 147 -26.34 22.92 8.90
CA GLY A 147 -27.21 23.35 7.82
C GLY A 147 -28.66 22.93 7.98
N ASP A 148 -29.45 23.24 6.96
CA ASP A 148 -30.86 22.84 6.88
C ASP A 148 -31.00 21.30 6.85
N THR A 149 -32.06 20.76 7.47
CA THR A 149 -32.37 19.32 7.44
C THR A 149 -32.51 18.78 6.01
N GLY A 150 -32.07 17.54 5.78
CA GLY A 150 -32.05 16.88 4.48
C GLY A 150 -30.98 17.37 3.52
N THR A 151 -30.02 18.19 3.98
CA THR A 151 -28.87 18.67 3.20
C THR A 151 -27.56 18.02 3.66
N ASP A 152 -26.44 18.45 3.09
CA ASP A 152 -25.10 18.05 3.53
C ASP A 152 -24.67 18.69 4.86
N GLY A 153 -25.50 19.57 5.45
CA GLY A 153 -25.20 20.19 6.73
C GLY A 153 -24.15 21.29 6.68
N THR A 154 -23.89 21.91 5.52
CA THR A 154 -22.79 22.90 5.39
C THR A 154 -23.25 24.35 5.15
N ASN A 155 -24.55 24.58 4.91
CA ASN A 155 -25.03 25.83 4.31
C ASN A 155 -25.27 27.01 5.28
N LEU A 156 -25.28 26.80 6.60
CA LEU A 156 -25.56 27.86 7.59
C LEU A 156 -24.32 28.27 8.40
N TYR A 157 -23.46 27.30 8.74
CA TYR A 157 -22.21 27.54 9.45
C TYR A 157 -21.16 26.52 9.03
N SER A 158 -19.90 26.95 8.96
CA SER A 158 -18.75 26.13 8.64
C SER A 158 -17.57 26.64 9.46
N ALA A 159 -17.03 25.79 10.35
CA ALA A 159 -15.90 26.17 11.20
C ALA A 159 -14.64 26.43 10.36
N ALA A 160 -13.90 27.50 10.65
CA ALA A 160 -12.56 27.67 10.11
C ALA A 160 -11.61 26.60 10.67
N ALA A 161 -10.51 26.34 9.96
CA ALA A 161 -9.44 25.50 10.48
C ALA A 161 -9.02 25.94 11.89
N ASN A 162 -8.88 24.98 12.80
CA ASN A 162 -8.51 25.14 14.20
C ASN A 162 -9.44 26.03 15.06
N GLU A 163 -10.63 26.39 14.58
CA GLU A 163 -11.52 27.33 15.29
C GLU A 163 -11.90 26.87 16.70
N LYS A 164 -12.01 25.56 16.94
CA LYS A 164 -12.46 24.98 18.22
C LYS A 164 -11.30 24.54 19.14
N LYS A 165 -10.05 24.93 18.84
CA LYS A 165 -8.85 24.46 19.55
C LYS A 165 -8.86 24.69 21.06
N SER A 166 -9.50 25.75 21.53
CA SER A 166 -9.60 26.06 22.97
C SER A 166 -10.66 25.25 23.72
N LEU A 167 -11.42 24.39 23.02
CA LEU A 167 -12.54 23.64 23.56
C LEU A 167 -12.26 22.14 23.70
N GLY A 168 -11.01 21.70 23.55
CA GLY A 168 -10.57 20.32 23.83
C GLY A 168 -10.98 19.26 22.80
N ILE A 169 -11.93 19.55 21.90
CA ILE A 169 -12.47 18.59 20.92
C ILE A 169 -11.41 17.93 20.02
N TYR A 170 -10.27 18.57 19.76
CA TYR A 170 -9.22 17.99 18.93
C TYR A 170 -8.32 16.99 19.69
N ASP A 171 -8.49 16.86 21.01
CA ASP A 171 -7.83 15.82 21.81
C ASP A 171 -8.60 14.48 21.78
N ASP A 172 -9.88 14.51 21.39
CA ASP A 172 -10.77 13.35 21.41
C ASP A 172 -10.43 12.35 20.30
N ILE A 173 -10.32 11.07 20.67
CA ILE A 173 -10.00 9.96 19.79
C ILE A 173 -11.18 8.98 19.77
N VAL A 174 -11.62 8.60 18.57
CA VAL A 174 -12.56 7.49 18.39
C VAL A 174 -11.89 6.34 17.69
N THR A 175 -11.98 5.15 18.26
CA THR A 175 -11.38 3.92 17.73
C THR A 175 -12.47 2.99 17.22
N PHE A 176 -12.35 2.53 15.98
CA PHE A 176 -13.17 1.47 15.42
C PHE A 176 -12.31 0.23 15.21
N SER A 177 -12.78 -0.93 15.66
CA SER A 177 -12.07 -2.21 15.52
C SER A 177 -12.80 -3.18 14.60
N ALA A 178 -12.07 -4.05 13.91
CA ALA A 178 -12.61 -5.00 12.93
C ALA A 178 -13.63 -5.98 13.55
N ASP A 179 -13.59 -6.18 14.87
CA ASP A 179 -14.55 -6.97 15.63
C ASP A 179 -15.86 -6.20 15.99
N SER A 180 -16.06 -5.01 15.40
CA SER A 180 -17.17 -4.10 15.67
C SER A 180 -17.18 -3.45 17.07
N SER A 181 -16.05 -3.45 17.78
CA SER A 181 -15.88 -2.65 19.00
C SER A 181 -15.59 -1.17 18.69
N TYR A 182 -16.08 -0.30 19.58
CA TYR A 182 -15.90 1.14 19.52
C TYR A 182 -15.30 1.64 20.83
N THR A 183 -14.32 2.54 20.77
CA THR A 183 -13.79 3.23 21.96
C THR A 183 -13.79 4.73 21.73
N TYR A 184 -14.34 5.50 22.66
CA TYR A 184 -14.15 6.93 22.75
C TYR A 184 -13.15 7.20 23.87
N ASP A 185 -12.07 7.92 23.56
CA ASP A 185 -11.06 8.39 24.50
C ASP A 185 -11.03 9.92 24.45
N PRO A 186 -11.32 10.63 25.55
CA PRO A 186 -11.28 12.10 25.59
C PRO A 186 -9.85 12.69 25.58
N GLY A 187 -8.83 11.85 25.41
CA GLY A 187 -7.44 12.23 25.29
C GLY A 187 -6.94 13.00 26.52
N THR A 188 -5.98 13.91 26.29
CA THR A 188 -5.42 14.72 27.38
C THR A 188 -6.38 15.79 27.89
N GLY A 189 -7.37 16.18 27.08
CA GLY A 189 -8.41 17.14 27.42
C GLY A 189 -9.37 16.61 28.49
N GLY A 190 -9.68 15.30 28.45
CA GLY A 190 -10.55 14.65 29.44
C GLY A 190 -12.00 15.14 29.40
N THR A 191 -12.44 15.72 28.27
CA THR A 191 -13.77 16.32 28.14
C THR A 191 -14.38 16.08 26.76
N VAL A 192 -15.70 15.91 26.68
CA VAL A 192 -16.48 15.96 25.43
C VAL A 192 -17.06 17.36 25.21
N LEU A 193 -17.19 17.80 23.95
CA LEU A 193 -17.79 19.08 23.59
C LEU A 193 -19.29 18.96 23.24
N LEU A 194 -20.11 19.86 23.76
CA LEU A 194 -21.54 19.94 23.49
C LEU A 194 -21.92 21.30 22.89
N ASN A 195 -22.92 21.28 22.02
CA ASN A 195 -23.52 22.50 21.47
C ASN A 195 -24.24 23.32 22.54
N ALA A 196 -24.22 24.64 22.41
CA ALA A 196 -24.89 25.58 23.31
C ALA A 196 -26.38 25.26 23.59
N ASP A 197 -27.10 24.72 22.60
CA ASP A 197 -28.53 24.42 22.67
C ASP A 197 -28.83 22.98 23.13
N CYS A 198 -27.81 22.12 23.32
CA CYS A 198 -27.99 20.79 23.88
C CYS A 198 -28.37 20.89 25.37
N SER A 199 -29.40 20.15 25.78
CA SER A 199 -29.98 20.21 27.13
C SER A 199 -29.36 19.21 28.12
N LEU A 200 -28.60 18.24 27.60
CA LEU A 200 -27.84 17.28 28.39
C LEU A 200 -26.77 17.99 29.24
N PHE A 201 -26.47 17.46 30.43
CA PHE A 201 -25.39 17.99 31.30
C PHE A 201 -25.46 19.52 31.55
N SER A 202 -26.66 20.09 31.61
CA SER A 202 -26.89 21.55 31.66
C SER A 202 -26.16 22.29 32.79
N ASP A 203 -25.76 21.58 33.86
CA ASP A 203 -24.98 22.15 34.97
C ASP A 203 -23.60 22.67 34.52
N TYR A 204 -23.06 22.20 33.38
CA TYR A 204 -21.80 22.65 32.80
C TYR A 204 -21.97 23.85 31.84
N ASN A 205 -23.19 24.10 31.34
CA ASN A 205 -23.50 25.22 30.46
C ASN A 205 -23.73 26.52 31.25
N THR A 206 -22.63 27.15 31.67
CA THR A 206 -22.68 28.36 32.51
C THR A 206 -22.71 29.67 31.72
N THR A 207 -22.49 29.63 30.41
CA THR A 207 -22.27 30.79 29.54
C THR A 207 -23.30 30.93 28.43
N GLY A 208 -24.11 29.90 28.15
CA GLY A 208 -25.03 29.89 27.00
C GLY A 208 -24.29 29.81 25.66
N SER A 209 -23.13 29.18 25.65
CA SER A 209 -22.29 28.89 24.47
C SER A 209 -21.90 27.41 24.50
N ASP A 210 -21.29 26.90 23.43
CA ASP A 210 -20.73 25.54 23.43
C ASP A 210 -19.89 25.31 24.70
N TYR A 211 -20.06 24.14 25.33
CA TYR A 211 -19.51 23.85 26.65
C TYR A 211 -18.97 22.43 26.71
N THR A 212 -17.96 22.23 27.56
CA THR A 212 -17.29 20.93 27.73
C THR A 212 -17.73 20.24 29.01
N VAL A 213 -17.81 18.92 28.98
CA VAL A 213 -18.18 18.07 30.12
C VAL A 213 -17.06 17.07 30.38
N PRO A 214 -16.53 16.98 31.61
CA PRO A 214 -15.54 15.97 31.98
C PRO A 214 -16.12 14.56 31.81
N VAL A 215 -15.36 13.70 31.12
CA VAL A 215 -15.72 12.31 30.84
C VAL A 215 -14.48 11.42 30.98
N GLU A 216 -14.70 10.12 31.00
CA GLU A 216 -13.65 9.11 31.01
C GLU A 216 -13.76 8.27 29.73
N THR A 217 -12.72 7.51 29.39
CA THR A 217 -12.75 6.57 28.27
C THR A 217 -13.98 5.66 28.33
N GLN A 218 -14.67 5.52 27.20
CA GLN A 218 -15.89 4.71 27.08
C GLN A 218 -15.72 3.69 25.96
N THR A 219 -16.02 2.43 26.26
CA THR A 219 -16.08 1.35 25.26
C THR A 219 -17.53 0.98 24.95
N ALA A 220 -17.84 0.76 23.68
CA ALA A 220 -19.12 0.31 23.17
C ALA A 220 -18.91 -0.63 21.95
N SER A 221 -19.97 -0.86 21.20
CA SER A 221 -19.91 -1.46 19.86
C SER A 221 -20.34 -0.43 18.82
N TYR A 222 -20.07 -0.67 17.54
CA TYR A 222 -20.69 0.07 16.45
C TYR A 222 -21.40 -0.89 15.49
N GLY A 223 -22.32 -0.34 14.71
CA GLY A 223 -23.08 -1.09 13.72
C GLY A 223 -23.45 -0.23 12.52
N PHE A 224 -24.15 -0.86 11.57
CA PHE A 224 -24.64 -0.18 10.38
C PHE A 224 -26.13 -0.42 10.19
N GLU A 225 -26.83 0.64 9.75
CA GLU A 225 -28.21 0.59 9.30
C GLU A 225 -28.30 1.13 7.86
N VAL A 226 -29.32 0.70 7.12
CA VAL A 226 -29.57 1.15 5.74
C VAL A 226 -30.98 1.71 5.68
N GLU A 227 -31.11 2.94 5.21
CA GLU A 227 -32.41 3.57 4.96
C GLU A 227 -32.46 4.08 3.52
N GLY A 228 -33.30 3.44 2.69
CA GLY A 228 -33.31 3.72 1.26
C GLY A 228 -31.97 3.37 0.62
N ASP A 229 -31.31 4.37 0.03
CA ASP A 229 -29.99 4.25 -0.60
C ASP A 229 -28.84 4.68 0.34
N ASP A 230 -29.16 5.16 1.55
CA ASP A 230 -28.19 5.70 2.50
C ASP A 230 -27.74 4.66 3.54
N VAL A 231 -26.45 4.67 3.88
CA VAL A 231 -25.86 3.86 4.96
C VAL A 231 -25.59 4.74 6.18
N TYR A 232 -25.94 4.25 7.35
CA TYR A 232 -25.77 4.93 8.63
C TYR A 232 -24.84 4.14 9.53
N LEU A 233 -23.88 4.82 10.16
CA LEU A 233 -23.16 4.36 11.34
C LEU A 233 -24.08 4.51 12.56
N THR A 234 -24.23 3.46 13.36
CA THR A 234 -25.00 3.50 14.61
C THR A 234 -24.12 3.12 15.79
N LEU A 235 -24.31 3.83 16.91
CA LEU A 235 -23.73 3.47 18.20
C LEU A 235 -24.85 3.20 19.21
N PRO A 236 -24.61 2.40 20.26
CA PRO A 236 -25.56 2.23 21.35
C PRO A 236 -25.96 3.56 21.99
N ALA A 237 -27.16 3.60 22.56
CA ALA A 237 -27.65 4.74 23.32
C ALA A 237 -26.63 5.20 24.37
N ASN A 238 -26.45 6.52 24.49
CA ASN A 238 -25.52 7.16 25.42
C ASN A 238 -24.04 6.83 25.16
N THR A 239 -23.67 6.59 23.90
CA THR A 239 -22.27 6.48 23.48
C THR A 239 -21.73 7.86 23.10
N LEU A 240 -20.56 8.21 23.64
CA LEU A 240 -19.87 9.47 23.39
C LEU A 240 -19.32 9.53 21.97
N PHE A 241 -19.39 10.72 21.39
CA PHE A 241 -18.80 11.13 20.11
C PHE A 241 -18.19 12.52 20.32
N PRO A 242 -17.12 12.92 19.60
CA PRO A 242 -16.36 14.15 19.88
C PRO A 242 -17.18 15.45 19.98
N TYR A 243 -18.32 15.51 19.29
CA TYR A 243 -19.28 16.61 19.41
C TYR A 243 -20.70 16.10 19.59
N ILE A 244 -21.42 16.62 20.59
CA ILE A 244 -22.85 16.33 20.80
C ILE A 244 -23.67 17.56 20.38
N PRO A 245 -24.21 17.57 19.14
CA PRO A 245 -24.96 18.71 18.62
C PRO A 245 -26.35 18.90 19.26
N TYR A 246 -27.00 17.83 19.70
CA TYR A 246 -28.33 17.85 20.31
C TYR A 246 -28.57 16.56 21.12
N ASP A 247 -29.60 16.54 21.96
CA ASP A 247 -29.81 15.42 22.91
C ASP A 247 -29.90 14.05 22.21
N ASP A 248 -30.64 13.97 21.11
CA ASP A 248 -30.86 12.72 20.38
C ASP A 248 -29.59 12.16 19.71
N SER A 249 -28.60 12.99 19.38
CA SER A 249 -27.32 12.48 18.84
C SER A 249 -26.49 11.73 19.88
N TYR A 250 -26.84 11.88 21.17
CA TYR A 250 -26.25 11.10 22.26
C TYR A 250 -27.22 10.01 22.76
N GLU A 251 -28.52 10.29 22.83
CA GLU A 251 -29.51 9.29 23.26
C GLU A 251 -29.69 8.16 22.24
N ASN A 252 -29.59 8.46 20.93
CA ASN A 252 -29.70 7.51 19.83
C ASN A 252 -28.66 7.84 18.73
N PRO A 253 -27.34 7.65 18.97
CA PRO A 253 -26.32 8.10 18.04
C PRO A 253 -26.41 7.39 16.69
N LYS A 254 -26.69 8.18 15.65
CA LYS A 254 -26.86 7.72 14.28
C LYS A 254 -26.33 8.77 13.31
N PHE A 255 -25.46 8.32 12.42
CA PHE A 255 -24.74 9.20 11.51
C PHE A 255 -24.84 8.65 10.09
N LYS A 256 -25.37 9.44 9.16
CA LYS A 256 -25.30 9.10 7.73
C LYS A 256 -23.84 9.15 7.28
N ILE A 257 -23.36 8.10 6.66
CA ILE A 257 -22.02 8.05 6.06
C ILE A 257 -22.14 8.67 4.66
N VAL A 258 -21.54 9.84 4.47
CA VAL A 258 -21.58 10.58 3.20
C VAL A 258 -20.37 10.23 2.33
N SER A 259 -19.20 10.16 2.96
CA SER A 259 -17.94 9.76 2.34
C SER A 259 -17.14 8.95 3.35
N LEU A 260 -16.48 7.90 2.86
CA LEU A 260 -15.61 7.06 3.68
C LEU A 260 -14.46 6.54 2.83
N THR A 261 -13.25 6.99 3.14
CA THR A 261 -12.00 6.42 2.66
C THR A 261 -11.28 5.74 3.84
N ALA A 262 -10.07 5.25 3.64
CA ALA A 262 -9.29 4.65 4.71
C ALA A 262 -8.79 5.67 5.76
N ASN A 263 -8.65 6.94 5.36
CA ASN A 263 -8.03 8.00 6.17
C ASN A 263 -8.96 9.18 6.41
N LYS A 264 -10.16 9.21 5.81
CA LYS A 264 -11.15 10.29 5.95
C LYS A 264 -12.58 9.75 6.03
N MET A 265 -13.37 10.32 6.92
CA MET A 265 -14.78 9.99 7.10
C MET A 265 -15.61 11.26 7.22
N GLU A 266 -16.69 11.33 6.45
CA GLU A 266 -17.67 12.41 6.51
C GLU A 266 -19.02 11.88 6.97
N LEU A 267 -19.51 12.44 8.06
CA LEU A 267 -20.70 11.99 8.76
C LEU A 267 -21.72 13.12 8.86
N ILE A 268 -23.01 12.78 8.75
CA ILE A 268 -24.11 13.71 9.03
C ILE A 268 -25.00 13.18 10.16
N ALA A 269 -25.22 14.00 11.18
CA ALA A 269 -26.25 13.79 12.19
C ALA A 269 -27.43 14.74 11.92
N ASP A 270 -28.59 14.22 11.50
CA ASP A 270 -29.80 15.00 11.23
C ASP A 270 -30.99 14.51 12.07
N ASN A 271 -31.64 15.43 12.78
CA ASN A 271 -32.81 15.14 13.63
C ASN A 271 -34.15 15.61 13.02
N GLY A 272 -34.17 15.92 11.72
CA GLY A 272 -35.34 16.45 11.02
C GLY A 272 -35.57 17.95 11.24
N SER A 273 -34.70 18.62 12.00
CA SER A 273 -34.72 20.08 12.21
C SER A 273 -33.40 20.74 11.79
N ILE A 274 -32.27 20.10 12.07
CA ILE A 274 -30.93 20.60 11.73
C ILE A 274 -30.02 19.42 11.36
N ALA A 275 -29.22 19.59 10.31
CA ALA A 275 -28.19 18.64 9.90
C ALA A 275 -26.82 19.15 10.32
N TRP A 276 -26.09 18.36 11.11
CA TRP A 276 -24.69 18.62 11.48
C TRP A 276 -23.77 17.72 10.68
N HIS A 277 -22.69 18.29 10.15
CA HIS A 277 -21.68 17.59 9.37
C HIS A 277 -20.34 17.57 10.09
N PHE A 278 -19.69 16.41 10.06
CA PHE A 278 -18.43 16.13 10.72
C PHE A 278 -17.44 15.53 9.74
N ILE A 279 -16.21 16.03 9.78
CA ILE A 279 -15.07 15.44 9.07
C ILE A 279 -14.09 14.90 10.10
N LEU A 280 -13.81 13.60 10.00
CA LEU A 280 -12.80 12.91 10.78
C LEU A 280 -11.70 12.42 9.85
N VAL A 281 -10.48 12.41 10.37
CA VAL A 281 -9.31 11.81 9.72
C VAL A 281 -8.67 10.82 10.67
N THR A 282 -7.92 9.86 10.14
CA THR A 282 -7.18 8.92 10.98
C THR A 282 -6.20 9.67 11.87
N LYS A 283 -6.07 9.26 13.13
CA LYS A 283 -5.10 9.85 14.06
C LYS A 283 -3.68 9.76 13.50
N SER A 284 -3.33 8.62 12.89
CA SER A 284 -2.06 8.43 12.19
C SER A 284 -1.84 9.42 11.04
N SER A 285 -2.88 9.90 10.34
CA SER A 285 -2.70 10.93 9.30
C SER A 285 -2.51 12.34 9.85
N VAL A 286 -2.83 12.58 11.12
CA VAL A 286 -2.56 13.83 11.83
C VAL A 286 -1.22 13.76 12.57
N ASP A 287 -0.91 12.59 13.12
CA ASP A 287 0.32 12.30 13.86
C ASP A 287 1.48 11.91 12.92
N ALA A 288 1.21 11.60 11.64
CA ALA A 288 2.24 11.47 10.63
C ALA A 288 2.88 12.83 10.43
N GLU A 289 4.13 12.96 10.88
CA GLU A 289 4.99 14.02 10.39
C GLU A 289 4.95 13.95 8.87
N ARG A 290 4.58 15.06 8.23
CA ARG A 290 4.60 15.19 6.77
C ARG A 290 6.01 14.81 6.32
N GLN A 291 6.16 13.62 5.73
CA GLN A 291 7.46 13.08 5.35
C GLN A 291 8.05 13.84 4.15
N GLY A 292 7.22 14.48 3.32
CA GLY A 292 7.66 15.27 2.17
C GLY A 292 7.78 16.78 2.42
N TYR A 293 8.30 17.47 1.41
CA TYR A 293 8.39 18.92 1.34
C TYR A 293 7.01 19.58 1.31
N ASP A 294 6.96 20.89 1.58
CA ASP A 294 5.69 21.59 1.72
C ASP A 294 4.97 21.82 0.38
N PRO A 295 3.83 21.13 0.11
CA PRO A 295 3.12 21.31 -1.16
C PRO A 295 2.49 22.69 -1.30
N ASP A 296 2.24 23.39 -0.20
CA ASP A 296 1.64 24.72 -0.20
C ASP A 296 2.67 25.85 -0.22
N SER A 297 3.96 25.54 -0.01
CA SER A 297 5.03 26.53 0.01
C SER A 297 5.14 27.31 -1.30
N ASP A 298 5.54 28.57 -1.19
CA ASP A 298 5.84 29.42 -2.33
C ASP A 298 7.12 28.97 -3.07
N CYS A 299 7.92 28.08 -2.47
CA CYS A 299 9.06 27.41 -3.10
C CYS A 299 8.63 26.33 -4.11
N ASN A 300 7.42 25.78 -4.00
CA ASN A 300 6.98 24.68 -4.83
C ASN A 300 6.71 25.14 -6.27
N LEU A 301 7.60 24.79 -7.19
CA LEU A 301 7.48 25.11 -8.62
C LEU A 301 6.25 24.45 -9.24
N TRP A 302 5.89 23.24 -8.77
CA TRP A 302 4.75 22.46 -9.27
C TRP A 302 3.41 23.19 -9.13
N LYS A 303 3.25 23.98 -8.05
CA LYS A 303 2.04 24.76 -7.75
C LYS A 303 1.62 25.71 -8.87
N THR A 304 2.58 26.19 -9.67
CA THR A 304 2.34 27.13 -10.77
C THR A 304 2.54 26.53 -12.15
N ALA A 305 2.98 25.26 -12.22
CA ALA A 305 3.23 24.56 -13.46
C ALA A 305 1.95 24.37 -14.29
N THR A 306 2.09 24.40 -15.61
CA THR A 306 1.10 23.83 -16.52
C THR A 306 1.60 22.48 -17.01
N PHE A 307 0.69 21.52 -17.18
CA PHE A 307 1.05 20.19 -17.65
C PHE A 307 -0.01 19.62 -18.59
N THR A 308 0.42 18.61 -19.36
CA THR A 308 -0.46 17.75 -20.15
C THR A 308 -0.17 16.30 -19.80
N ASN A 309 -1.21 15.46 -19.78
CA ASN A 309 -1.04 14.03 -19.56
C ASN A 309 -0.97 13.25 -20.87
N SER A 310 -0.10 12.25 -20.89
CA SER A 310 -0.07 11.19 -21.89
C SER A 310 0.01 9.84 -21.19
N TYR A 311 -0.50 8.79 -21.83
CA TYR A 311 -0.60 7.47 -21.21
C TYR A 311 -0.09 6.38 -22.15
N TYR A 312 0.46 5.32 -21.55
CA TYR A 312 0.65 4.05 -22.21
C TYR A 312 0.15 2.94 -21.29
N TYR A 313 -1.09 2.52 -21.55
CA TYR A 313 -1.75 1.49 -20.76
C TYR A 313 -2.03 0.27 -21.62
N ALA A 314 -1.26 -0.78 -21.43
CA ALA A 314 -1.12 -1.88 -22.37
C ALA A 314 -0.97 -3.24 -21.68
N PRO A 315 -2.04 -3.81 -21.10
CA PRO A 315 -2.04 -5.18 -20.63
C PRO A 315 -1.59 -6.14 -21.74
N GLY A 316 -0.50 -6.89 -21.49
CA GLY A 316 0.10 -7.76 -22.51
C GLY A 316 0.63 -7.00 -23.74
N TRP A 317 1.15 -5.79 -23.54
CA TRP A 317 1.80 -4.93 -24.55
C TRP A 317 0.89 -4.47 -25.70
N SER A 318 -0.42 -4.60 -25.54
CA SER A 318 -1.41 -4.08 -26.47
C SER A 318 -2.16 -2.93 -25.83
N GLN A 319 -1.90 -1.69 -26.29
CA GLN A 319 -2.52 -0.51 -25.70
C GLN A 319 -4.05 -0.57 -25.76
N ILE A 320 -4.68 -0.31 -24.61
CA ILE A 320 -6.11 -0.18 -24.43
C ILE A 320 -6.49 1.30 -24.26
N ALA A 321 -7.74 1.57 -23.87
CA ALA A 321 -8.15 2.95 -23.58
C ALA A 321 -7.31 3.53 -22.44
N ASP A 322 -6.91 4.79 -22.58
CA ASP A 322 -6.12 5.48 -21.56
C ASP A 322 -6.87 5.53 -20.22
N PRO A 323 -6.16 5.46 -19.08
CA PRO A 323 -6.73 5.64 -17.75
C PRO A 323 -7.51 6.95 -17.61
N GLU A 324 -8.60 6.93 -16.84
CA GLU A 324 -9.28 8.17 -16.44
C GLU A 324 -8.50 8.82 -15.29
N MET A 325 -8.30 10.14 -15.35
CA MET A 325 -7.69 10.91 -14.27
C MET A 325 -8.62 12.05 -13.84
N THR A 326 -8.85 12.18 -12.54
CA THR A 326 -9.51 13.34 -11.94
C THR A 326 -8.50 14.16 -11.15
N GLN A 327 -8.65 15.48 -11.15
CA GLN A 327 -7.76 16.40 -10.45
C GLN A 327 -8.56 17.26 -9.46
N ASN A 328 -8.03 17.42 -8.24
CA ASN A 328 -8.48 18.38 -7.26
C ASN A 328 -7.27 19.09 -6.62
N GLY A 329 -6.88 20.24 -7.15
CA GLY A 329 -5.67 20.94 -6.71
C GLY A 329 -4.39 20.14 -7.03
N ASN A 330 -3.52 19.99 -6.03
CA ASN A 330 -2.30 19.16 -6.08
C ASN A 330 -2.58 17.70 -5.67
N SER A 331 -3.72 17.16 -6.13
CA SER A 331 -4.12 15.77 -5.94
C SER A 331 -4.78 15.25 -7.21
N TYR A 332 -4.37 14.06 -7.63
CA TYR A 332 -4.70 13.43 -8.90
C TYR A 332 -5.07 11.98 -8.64
N THR A 333 -6.28 11.57 -9.02
CA THR A 333 -6.70 10.16 -8.91
C THR A 333 -6.77 9.54 -10.29
N ILE A 334 -6.02 8.46 -10.49
CA ILE A 334 -5.85 7.72 -11.73
C ILE A 334 -6.57 6.37 -11.57
N SER A 335 -7.55 6.09 -12.45
CA SER A 335 -8.31 4.84 -12.44
C SER A 335 -7.73 3.85 -13.46
N LEU A 336 -7.24 2.71 -12.98
CA LEU A 336 -6.67 1.59 -13.72
C LEU A 336 -7.68 0.42 -13.79
N PRO A 337 -8.61 0.42 -14.76
CA PRO A 337 -9.71 -0.54 -14.82
C PRO A 337 -9.31 -1.97 -15.20
N SER A 338 -8.07 -2.21 -15.63
CA SER A 338 -7.58 -3.52 -16.10
C SER A 338 -6.25 -3.90 -15.46
N ALA A 339 -6.09 -5.17 -15.10
CA ALA A 339 -4.81 -5.64 -14.56
C ALA A 339 -3.69 -5.58 -15.60
N THR A 340 -2.46 -5.29 -15.16
CA THR A 340 -1.23 -5.48 -15.95
C THR A 340 -0.30 -6.45 -15.23
N SER A 341 0.71 -6.97 -15.92
CA SER A 341 1.64 -7.95 -15.35
C SER A 341 3.08 -7.47 -15.28
N ASP A 342 3.48 -6.63 -16.24
CA ASP A 342 4.88 -6.26 -16.42
C ASP A 342 5.04 -4.76 -16.14
N GLN A 343 6.23 -4.37 -15.67
CA GLN A 343 6.64 -2.97 -15.60
C GLN A 343 6.48 -2.31 -16.98
N TRP A 344 6.15 -1.02 -17.00
CA TRP A 344 5.90 -0.19 -18.17
C TRP A 344 4.59 -0.46 -18.90
N GLN A 345 3.72 -1.34 -18.40
CA GLN A 345 2.40 -1.56 -19.00
C GLN A 345 1.34 -0.56 -18.53
N ALA A 346 1.59 0.31 -17.55
CA ALA A 346 0.59 1.25 -17.02
C ALA A 346 1.19 2.62 -16.70
N GLN A 347 1.65 3.32 -17.74
CA GLN A 347 2.35 4.59 -17.63
C GLN A 347 1.40 5.78 -17.66
N CYS A 348 1.54 6.69 -16.71
CA CYS A 348 0.90 7.99 -16.64
C CYS A 348 1.96 9.10 -16.58
N PHE A 349 2.03 9.91 -17.64
CA PHE A 349 2.97 11.02 -17.73
C PHE A 349 2.31 12.34 -17.35
N PHE A 350 3.05 13.19 -16.64
CA PHE A 350 2.78 14.61 -16.42
C PHE A 350 3.86 15.40 -17.14
N ASN A 351 3.57 15.82 -18.38
CA ASN A 351 4.51 16.61 -19.18
C ASN A 351 4.34 18.08 -18.82
N THR A 352 5.27 18.66 -18.06
CA THR A 352 5.15 20.02 -17.51
C THR A 352 5.89 21.07 -18.33
N ASP A 353 5.62 22.34 -18.05
CA ASP A 353 6.39 23.50 -18.52
C ASP A 353 7.50 23.94 -17.53
N LEU A 354 7.79 23.13 -16.52
CA LEU A 354 8.83 23.42 -15.53
C LEU A 354 10.21 23.33 -16.17
N THR A 355 11.06 24.29 -15.80
CA THR A 355 12.47 24.34 -16.20
C THR A 355 13.38 24.18 -14.99
N THR A 356 14.48 23.46 -15.15
CA THR A 356 15.57 23.42 -14.17
C THR A 356 16.91 23.78 -14.81
N ASN A 357 17.94 24.04 -14.00
CA ASN A 357 19.27 24.37 -14.50
C ASN A 357 20.37 23.65 -13.71
N SER A 358 21.54 23.52 -14.33
CA SER A 358 22.70 22.82 -13.74
C SER A 358 23.45 23.60 -12.65
N VAL A 359 23.05 24.85 -12.36
CA VAL A 359 23.71 25.70 -11.35
C VAL A 359 23.08 25.55 -9.97
N THR A 360 21.82 25.15 -9.89
CA THR A 360 21.06 25.03 -8.64
C THR A 360 20.68 23.58 -8.38
N ASN A 361 20.76 23.13 -7.13
CA ASN A 361 20.24 21.83 -6.74
C ASN A 361 18.72 21.90 -6.47
N TYR A 362 18.06 20.75 -6.51
CA TYR A 362 16.61 20.63 -6.39
C TYR A 362 16.20 19.55 -5.41
N ASP A 363 15.06 19.77 -4.78
CA ASP A 363 14.38 18.80 -3.92
C ASP A 363 13.08 18.37 -4.59
N PHE A 364 12.72 17.10 -4.42
CA PHE A 364 11.46 16.54 -4.90
C PHE A 364 10.75 15.74 -3.81
N SER A 365 9.43 15.85 -3.74
CA SER A 365 8.64 14.85 -3.04
C SER A 365 7.28 14.62 -3.69
N CYS A 366 6.73 13.42 -3.52
CA CYS A 366 5.32 13.15 -3.77
C CYS A 366 4.77 12.09 -2.82
N LYS A 367 3.45 12.06 -2.69
CA LYS A 367 2.70 11.06 -1.93
C LYS A 367 1.82 10.22 -2.86
N LEU A 368 1.91 8.90 -2.71
CA LEU A 368 1.12 7.91 -3.44
C LEU A 368 0.25 7.12 -2.46
N ASN A 369 -1.00 6.88 -2.84
CA ASN A 369 -1.91 5.96 -2.15
C ASN A 369 -2.64 5.12 -3.20
N SER A 370 -2.79 3.83 -2.99
CA SER A 370 -3.47 2.95 -3.95
C SER A 370 -4.60 2.21 -3.27
N THR A 371 -5.73 2.01 -3.95
CA THR A 371 -6.85 1.20 -3.40
C THR A 371 -6.55 -0.30 -3.34
N LYS A 372 -5.44 -0.75 -3.93
CA LYS A 372 -4.98 -2.15 -3.96
C LYS A 372 -3.47 -2.22 -3.88
N ASP A 373 -2.94 -3.33 -3.37
CA ASP A 373 -1.50 -3.59 -3.38
C ASP A 373 -0.94 -3.55 -4.81
N ILE A 374 0.20 -2.87 -4.98
CA ILE A 374 1.00 -2.87 -6.21
C ILE A 374 2.45 -3.07 -5.78
N SER A 375 3.09 -4.15 -6.22
CA SER A 375 4.43 -4.52 -5.71
C SER A 375 5.57 -3.69 -6.28
N ASN A 376 5.40 -3.06 -7.45
CA ASN A 376 6.48 -2.37 -8.13
C ASN A 376 5.96 -1.16 -8.93
N VAL A 377 5.73 -0.05 -8.24
CA VAL A 377 5.43 1.24 -8.87
C VAL A 377 6.73 1.95 -9.18
N THR A 378 6.86 2.50 -10.39
CA THR A 378 8.02 3.31 -10.77
C THR A 378 7.65 4.79 -10.80
N VAL A 379 8.48 5.63 -10.19
CA VAL A 379 8.38 7.09 -10.19
C VAL A 379 9.65 7.66 -10.81
N LYS A 380 9.54 8.42 -11.90
CA LYS A 380 10.70 9.00 -12.59
C LYS A 380 10.46 10.45 -12.95
N LEU A 381 11.44 11.30 -12.63
CA LEU A 381 11.47 12.72 -12.97
C LEU A 381 12.55 12.98 -14.03
N PHE A 382 12.18 13.43 -15.23
CA PHE A 382 13.07 13.41 -16.39
C PHE A 382 12.84 14.55 -17.39
N ALA A 383 13.74 14.70 -18.37
CA ALA A 383 13.61 15.67 -19.44
C ALA A 383 12.59 15.22 -20.50
N THR A 384 11.63 16.08 -20.80
CA THR A 384 10.58 15.78 -21.78
C THR A 384 11.20 15.52 -23.15
N GLY A 385 11.01 14.32 -23.69
CA GLY A 385 11.52 13.92 -25.00
C GLY A 385 12.95 13.38 -25.01
N ASP A 386 13.61 13.31 -23.84
CA ASP A 386 14.92 12.68 -23.64
C ASP A 386 14.90 11.85 -22.36
N ASN A 387 14.62 10.55 -22.50
CA ASN A 387 14.44 9.64 -21.37
C ASN A 387 15.76 9.35 -20.62
N ASP A 388 16.90 9.68 -21.20
CA ASP A 388 18.23 9.39 -20.64
C ASP A 388 18.73 10.54 -19.75
N THR A 389 18.12 11.74 -19.88
CA THR A 389 18.36 12.87 -18.97
C THR A 389 17.30 12.88 -17.88
N PHE A 390 17.64 12.41 -16.67
CA PHE A 390 16.69 12.33 -15.55
C PHE A 390 17.34 12.66 -14.20
N TYR A 391 16.50 13.09 -13.24
CA TYR A 391 16.91 13.30 -11.86
C TYR A 391 16.97 11.99 -11.08
N PHE A 392 15.92 11.17 -11.17
CA PHE A 392 15.86 9.87 -10.50
C PHE A 392 14.88 8.91 -11.18
N VAL A 393 15.01 7.63 -10.85
CA VAL A 393 14.05 6.56 -11.11
C VAL A 393 13.92 5.75 -9.83
N GLU A 394 12.80 5.91 -9.12
CA GLU A 394 12.53 5.20 -7.87
C GLU A 394 11.50 4.10 -8.07
N ASN A 395 11.67 2.98 -7.36
CA ASN A 395 10.71 1.90 -7.33
C ASN A 395 10.20 1.69 -5.89
N LEU A 396 8.90 1.56 -5.73
CA LEU A 396 8.29 1.31 -4.43
C LEU A 396 7.10 0.34 -4.53
N SER A 397 6.86 -0.39 -3.45
CA SER A 397 5.60 -1.11 -3.25
C SER A 397 4.56 -0.18 -2.65
N LEU A 398 3.35 -0.20 -3.20
CA LEU A 398 2.18 0.42 -2.59
C LEU A 398 1.35 -0.65 -1.88
N LYS A 399 1.00 -0.39 -0.62
CA LYS A 399 0.01 -1.16 0.12
C LYS A 399 -1.37 -0.54 -0.01
N ALA A 400 -2.38 -1.39 -0.09
CA ALA A 400 -3.76 -0.94 -0.26
C ALA A 400 -4.15 0.02 0.87
N TYR A 401 -4.48 1.23 0.47
CA TYR A 401 -4.96 2.34 1.29
C TYR A 401 -3.95 2.94 2.27
N GLU A 402 -2.66 2.64 2.09
CA GLU A 402 -1.58 3.23 2.85
C GLU A 402 -0.87 4.31 2.03
N ASP A 403 -0.41 5.37 2.70
CA ASP A 403 0.36 6.43 2.07
C ASP A 403 1.82 5.99 1.94
N SER A 404 2.41 6.21 0.77
CA SER A 404 3.82 6.01 0.49
C SER A 404 4.42 7.29 -0.09
N TYR A 405 5.69 7.54 0.21
CA TYR A 405 6.36 8.78 -0.17
C TYR A 405 7.58 8.48 -1.04
N VAL A 406 7.80 9.32 -2.04
CA VAL A 406 9.09 9.42 -2.73
C VAL A 406 9.66 10.78 -2.37
N ILE A 407 10.87 10.81 -1.80
CA ILE A 407 11.53 12.03 -1.32
C ILE A 407 12.95 12.00 -1.84
N MET A 408 13.36 13.08 -2.50
CA MET A 408 14.72 13.27 -2.99
C MET A 408 15.23 14.63 -2.49
N THR A 409 16.36 14.62 -1.80
CA THR A 409 17.00 15.80 -1.21
C THR A 409 18.25 16.17 -2.00
N ASP A 410 18.50 17.46 -2.15
CA ASP A 410 19.73 18.06 -2.71
C ASP A 410 20.18 17.46 -4.06
N MET A 411 19.23 17.10 -4.92
CA MET A 411 19.52 16.54 -6.24
C MET A 411 20.34 17.53 -7.05
N THR A 412 21.46 17.08 -7.61
CA THR A 412 22.31 17.90 -8.48
C THR A 412 21.49 18.43 -9.66
N GLY A 413 21.54 19.74 -9.88
CA GLY A 413 20.78 20.39 -10.95
C GLY A 413 21.09 19.89 -12.35
N LEU A 414 20.07 19.84 -13.20
CA LEU A 414 20.17 19.53 -14.62
C LEU A 414 19.56 20.65 -15.48
N ASP A 415 20.17 20.96 -16.62
CA ASP A 415 19.62 21.90 -17.61
C ASP A 415 18.48 21.22 -18.39
N ILE A 416 17.24 21.43 -17.93
CA ILE A 416 16.04 20.81 -18.52
C ILE A 416 15.01 21.91 -18.81
N ASP A 417 14.64 22.06 -20.09
CA ASP A 417 13.64 23.04 -20.54
C ASP A 417 12.19 22.64 -20.20
N ASN A 418 11.92 21.34 -20.03
CA ASN A 418 10.61 20.80 -19.73
C ASN A 418 10.75 19.53 -18.87
N VAL A 419 10.48 19.63 -17.58
CA VAL A 419 10.50 18.46 -16.68
C VAL A 419 9.22 17.65 -16.85
N SER A 420 9.34 16.33 -16.91
CA SER A 420 8.23 15.37 -16.93
C SER A 420 8.32 14.44 -15.72
N LEU A 421 7.17 14.14 -15.13
CA LEU A 421 7.02 13.06 -14.13
C LEU A 421 6.31 11.89 -14.80
N VAL A 422 6.85 10.68 -14.72
CA VAL A 422 6.13 9.45 -15.09
C VAL A 422 5.90 8.61 -13.85
N LEU A 423 4.66 8.13 -13.74
CA LEU A 423 4.26 7.08 -12.82
C LEU A 423 3.94 5.84 -13.65
N ASP A 424 4.64 4.74 -13.41
CA ASP A 424 4.28 3.44 -13.98
C ASP A 424 3.73 2.52 -12.90
N PHE A 425 2.55 1.99 -13.16
CA PHE A 425 1.84 1.06 -12.27
C PHE A 425 1.83 -0.36 -12.85
N GLY A 426 2.84 -0.74 -13.63
CA GLY A 426 2.96 -2.08 -14.21
C GLY A 426 2.89 -3.15 -13.12
N GLY A 427 2.06 -4.18 -13.34
CA GLY A 427 1.74 -5.18 -12.31
C GLY A 427 0.51 -4.84 -11.45
N ASN A 428 -0.23 -3.77 -11.76
CA ASN A 428 -1.43 -3.39 -11.01
C ASN A 428 -2.54 -4.47 -11.09
N PRO A 429 -3.31 -4.68 -10.01
CA PRO A 429 -4.56 -5.45 -10.06
C PRO A 429 -5.67 -4.74 -10.85
N ASP A 430 -6.68 -5.51 -11.28
CA ASP A 430 -7.87 -5.02 -11.99
C ASP A 430 -8.69 -4.04 -11.15
N GLY A 431 -9.17 -2.93 -11.72
CA GLY A 431 -9.99 -1.95 -10.98
C GLY A 431 -9.24 -1.30 -9.81
N THR A 432 -7.99 -0.92 -10.03
CA THR A 432 -7.17 -0.19 -9.04
C THR A 432 -7.31 1.31 -9.29
N GLU A 433 -7.54 2.08 -8.24
CA GLU A 433 -7.37 3.54 -8.25
C GLU A 433 -6.12 3.92 -7.48
N VAL A 434 -5.31 4.83 -8.04
CA VAL A 434 -4.12 5.38 -7.41
C VAL A 434 -4.26 6.89 -7.28
N THR A 435 -4.01 7.44 -6.10
CA THR A 435 -3.96 8.87 -5.84
C THR A 435 -2.51 9.33 -5.72
N LEU A 436 -2.10 10.24 -6.60
CA LEU A 436 -0.90 11.06 -6.47
C LEU A 436 -1.28 12.38 -5.78
N SER A 437 -0.55 12.79 -4.77
CA SER A 437 -0.76 14.08 -4.10
C SER A 437 0.54 14.65 -3.55
N ASP A 438 0.47 15.87 -3.02
CA ASP A 438 1.59 16.55 -2.37
C ASP A 438 2.87 16.60 -3.23
N VAL A 439 2.70 16.82 -4.54
CA VAL A 439 3.82 16.88 -5.48
C VAL A 439 4.56 18.19 -5.28
N VAL A 440 5.87 18.10 -5.02
CA VAL A 440 6.78 19.21 -4.82
C VAL A 440 8.01 19.03 -5.70
N LEU A 441 8.35 20.10 -6.44
CA LEU A 441 9.69 20.30 -6.98
C LEU A 441 10.11 21.70 -6.57
N LYS A 442 11.22 21.85 -5.85
CA LYS A 442 11.73 23.16 -5.40
C LYS A 442 13.24 23.24 -5.56
N GLU A 443 13.79 24.45 -5.62
CA GLU A 443 15.23 24.63 -5.46
C GLU A 443 15.63 24.24 -4.03
N HIS A 444 16.72 23.48 -3.88
CA HIS A 444 17.20 23.01 -2.58
C HIS A 444 17.46 24.17 -1.61
N SER A 445 18.01 25.27 -2.14
CA SER A 445 18.29 26.48 -1.35
C SER A 445 17.04 27.25 -0.89
N CYS A 446 15.85 26.89 -1.38
CA CYS A 446 14.59 27.49 -0.96
C CYS A 446 14.06 26.78 0.28
N ASP A 447 14.23 27.43 1.42
CA ASP A 447 13.74 26.99 2.72
C ASP A 447 12.20 27.12 2.77
N ASP A 448 11.52 25.99 2.80
CA ASP A 448 10.07 25.88 2.95
C ASP A 448 9.65 25.54 4.40
N GLY A 449 10.59 25.54 5.34
CA GLY A 449 10.37 25.19 6.73
C GLY A 449 10.27 23.69 7.00
N THR A 450 10.42 22.84 5.98
CA THR A 450 10.48 21.39 6.14
C THR A 450 11.84 20.99 6.67
N VAL A 451 11.84 20.10 7.67
CA VAL A 451 13.04 19.38 8.09
C VAL A 451 12.84 17.95 7.63
N ILE A 452 13.61 17.54 6.63
CA ILE A 452 13.74 16.14 6.25
C ILE A 452 14.90 15.60 7.07
N GLU A 453 14.69 14.52 7.82
CA GLU A 453 15.84 13.80 8.41
C GLU A 453 16.62 13.22 7.24
N ASP A 454 17.87 13.67 7.12
CA ASP A 454 18.76 13.36 6.01
C ASP A 454 19.22 11.91 6.18
N ASP A 455 18.37 10.96 5.76
CA ASP A 455 18.72 9.54 5.65
C ASP A 455 19.55 9.27 4.38
N ASP A 456 20.19 10.29 3.81
CA ASP A 456 21.10 10.20 2.65
C ASP A 456 22.45 9.53 3.00
N THR A 457 22.34 8.35 3.61
CA THR A 457 23.28 7.25 3.48
C THR A 457 22.43 5.99 3.36
N THR A 458 22.01 5.61 2.16
CA THR A 458 21.52 4.24 1.94
C THR A 458 22.71 3.30 2.14
N VAL A 459 22.91 2.89 3.40
CA VAL A 459 23.91 1.92 3.80
C VAL A 459 23.47 0.59 3.19
N ASP A 460 24.31 0.00 2.33
CA ASP A 460 24.05 -1.32 1.77
C ASP A 460 23.99 -2.40 2.88
N TRP A 461 22.80 -2.93 3.15
CA TRP A 461 22.55 -3.95 4.16
C TRP A 461 22.50 -5.37 3.58
N ASP A 462 23.32 -5.67 2.58
CA ASP A 462 23.53 -7.04 2.12
C ASP A 462 24.31 -7.88 3.16
N GLU A 463 23.62 -8.86 3.76
CA GLU A 463 24.22 -9.78 4.74
C GLU A 463 25.30 -10.69 4.14
N ASP A 464 25.23 -10.93 2.82
CA ASP A 464 26.19 -11.71 2.05
C ASP A 464 27.33 -10.84 1.50
N SER A 465 27.35 -9.54 1.78
CA SER A 465 28.44 -8.65 1.40
C SER A 465 29.77 -9.07 2.02
N ASP A 466 30.87 -8.95 1.27
CA ASP A 466 32.23 -9.16 1.79
C ASP A 466 32.64 -8.06 2.80
N CYS A 467 31.91 -6.92 2.82
CA CYS A 467 32.05 -5.90 3.85
C CYS A 467 31.51 -6.33 5.20
N ASN A 468 30.60 -7.30 5.26
CA ASN A 468 30.02 -7.78 6.51
C ASN A 468 31.07 -8.58 7.30
N LEU A 469 31.64 -7.96 8.34
CA LEU A 469 32.58 -8.61 9.25
C LEU A 469 31.94 -9.85 9.92
N TRP A 470 30.62 -9.84 10.13
CA TRP A 470 29.89 -10.95 10.74
C TRP A 470 29.89 -12.22 9.87
N LYS A 471 29.87 -12.07 8.54
CA LYS A 471 29.84 -13.18 7.56
C LYS A 471 30.99 -14.17 7.75
N THR A 472 32.17 -13.67 8.12
CA THR A 472 33.38 -14.49 8.29
C THR A 472 33.82 -14.65 9.74
N ALA A 473 33.14 -13.97 10.67
CA ALA A 473 33.47 -14.00 12.10
C ALA A 473 33.28 -15.39 12.69
N SER A 474 34.19 -15.77 13.60
CA SER A 474 33.96 -16.89 14.51
C SER A 474 33.44 -16.36 15.84
N PHE A 475 32.40 -16.99 16.37
CA PHE A 475 31.87 -16.62 17.67
C PHE A 475 31.58 -17.83 18.56
N THR A 476 31.55 -17.56 19.87
CA THR A 476 31.08 -18.51 20.88
C THR A 476 29.94 -17.88 21.67
N ASN A 477 28.86 -18.65 21.85
CA ASN A 477 27.73 -18.18 22.63
C ASN A 477 27.87 -18.50 24.12
N SER A 478 27.42 -17.57 24.94
CA SER A 478 27.20 -17.77 26.38
C SER A 478 25.86 -17.17 26.77
N TYR A 479 25.29 -17.60 27.90
CA TYR A 479 23.95 -17.20 28.30
C TYR A 479 23.86 -16.87 29.79
N TYR A 480 22.94 -15.98 30.13
CA TYR A 480 22.48 -15.80 31.50
C TYR A 480 20.95 -15.64 31.50
N TYR A 481 20.27 -16.75 31.76
CA TYR A 481 18.81 -16.81 31.80
C TYR A 481 18.34 -17.12 33.22
N ALA A 482 17.77 -16.12 33.89
CA ALA A 482 17.57 -16.11 35.33
C ALA A 482 16.26 -15.41 35.75
N PRO A 483 15.08 -16.01 35.52
CA PRO A 483 13.83 -15.52 36.09
C PRO A 483 13.96 -15.31 37.60
N GLY A 484 13.68 -14.10 38.07
CA GLY A 484 13.86 -13.75 39.49
C GLY A 484 15.31 -13.88 39.98
N TRP A 485 16.29 -13.63 39.10
CA TRP A 485 17.72 -13.63 39.39
C TRP A 485 18.30 -14.99 39.85
N SER A 486 17.60 -16.07 39.55
CA SER A 486 18.08 -17.43 39.78
C SER A 486 18.28 -18.11 38.43
N GLN A 487 19.54 -18.32 38.04
CA GLN A 487 19.85 -18.90 36.72
C GLN A 487 19.23 -20.29 36.57
N ILE A 488 18.55 -20.47 35.44
CA ILE A 488 17.97 -21.73 34.99
C ILE A 488 18.79 -22.30 33.83
N ALA A 489 18.29 -23.34 33.18
CA ALA A 489 18.95 -23.87 31.98
C ALA A 489 19.03 -22.78 30.90
N ASP A 490 20.17 -22.73 30.21
CA ASP A 490 20.40 -21.74 29.14
C ASP A 490 19.35 -21.88 28.02
N PRO A 491 19.00 -20.79 27.34
CA PRO A 491 18.14 -20.83 26.16
C PRO A 491 18.70 -21.78 25.10
N VAL A 492 17.81 -22.50 24.42
CA VAL A 492 18.21 -23.28 23.24
C VAL A 492 18.32 -22.32 22.07
N MET A 493 19.47 -22.30 21.40
CA MET A 493 19.68 -21.55 20.17
C MET A 493 19.83 -22.49 18.99
N THR A 494 19.12 -22.20 17.90
CA THR A 494 19.29 -22.86 16.59
C THR A 494 19.77 -21.83 15.59
N ALA A 495 20.82 -22.17 14.84
CA ALA A 495 21.37 -21.33 13.78
C ALA A 495 21.07 -21.95 12.41
N ASP A 496 20.65 -21.11 11.48
CA ASP A 496 20.54 -21.40 10.06
C ASP A 496 21.14 -20.24 9.26
N GLY A 497 22.39 -20.39 8.80
CA GLY A 497 23.14 -19.28 8.22
C GLY A 497 23.31 -18.09 9.18
N ASN A 498 22.97 -16.89 8.70
CA ASN A 498 22.97 -15.65 9.47
C ASN A 498 21.63 -15.40 10.22
N SER A 499 20.91 -16.47 10.57
CA SER A 499 19.65 -16.42 11.33
C SER A 499 19.74 -17.28 12.59
N TYR A 500 19.37 -16.69 13.73
CA TYR A 500 19.54 -17.26 15.07
C TYR A 500 18.22 -17.22 15.85
N THR A 501 17.64 -18.39 16.13
CA THR A 501 16.41 -18.49 16.92
C THR A 501 16.70 -18.94 18.34
N PHE A 502 16.26 -18.16 19.33
CA PHE A 502 16.35 -18.44 20.76
C PHE A 502 15.01 -18.90 21.32
N SER A 503 14.98 -20.04 22.01
CA SER A 503 13.80 -20.54 22.73
C SER A 503 13.86 -20.17 24.20
N LEU A 504 12.90 -19.34 24.65
CA LEU A 504 12.75 -18.80 26.00
C LEU A 504 11.50 -19.40 26.69
N PRO A 505 11.60 -20.61 27.27
CA PRO A 505 10.44 -21.33 27.83
C PRO A 505 9.84 -20.70 29.11
N SER A 506 10.58 -19.84 29.81
CA SER A 506 10.17 -19.22 31.08
C SER A 506 10.03 -17.70 30.96
N ALA A 507 8.98 -17.13 31.55
CA ALA A 507 8.85 -15.68 31.60
C ALA A 507 9.95 -15.05 32.48
N THR A 508 10.38 -13.85 32.14
CA THR A 508 11.21 -12.99 33.00
C THR A 508 10.48 -11.67 33.24
N SER A 509 10.89 -10.91 34.26
CA SER A 509 10.24 -9.65 34.63
C SER A 509 11.14 -8.43 34.49
N ASP A 510 12.45 -8.62 34.61
CA ASP A 510 13.41 -7.53 34.69
C ASP A 510 14.39 -7.60 33.51
N GLN A 511 14.89 -6.44 33.11
CA GLN A 511 16.05 -6.33 32.22
C GLN A 511 17.22 -7.15 32.77
N TRP A 512 18.01 -7.74 31.89
CA TRP A 512 19.19 -8.57 32.16
C TRP A 512 18.88 -9.97 32.71
N GLN A 513 17.62 -10.40 32.69
CA GLN A 513 17.25 -11.75 33.10
C GLN A 513 17.29 -12.78 31.96
N ALA A 514 17.47 -12.40 30.69
CA ALA A 514 17.50 -13.31 29.55
C ALA A 514 18.55 -12.91 28.52
N GLN A 515 19.83 -13.02 28.91
CA GLN A 515 20.96 -12.55 28.13
C GLN A 515 21.50 -13.66 27.21
N CYS A 516 21.62 -13.33 25.92
CA CYS A 516 22.22 -14.14 24.88
C CYS A 516 23.43 -13.40 24.32
N PHE A 517 24.63 -13.95 24.55
CA PHE A 517 25.88 -13.33 24.13
C PHE A 517 26.43 -14.01 22.87
N PHE A 518 26.98 -13.20 21.98
CA PHE A 518 27.87 -13.60 20.90
C PHE A 518 29.26 -13.03 21.20
N ASN A 519 30.18 -13.88 21.62
CA ASN A 519 31.57 -13.49 21.85
C ASN A 519 32.34 -13.73 20.55
N THR A 520 32.64 -12.68 19.81
CA THR A 520 33.19 -12.75 18.44
C THR A 520 34.70 -12.54 18.43
N ASP A 521 35.33 -12.80 17.28
CA ASP A 521 36.72 -12.46 16.99
C ASP A 521 36.88 -11.22 16.07
N MET A 522 35.79 -10.47 15.84
CA MET A 522 35.82 -9.29 14.98
C MET A 522 36.57 -8.13 15.65
N ALA A 523 37.60 -7.63 14.99
CA ALA A 523 38.38 -6.47 15.44
C ALA A 523 37.85 -5.16 14.83
N THR A 524 37.97 -4.07 15.58
CA THR A 524 37.59 -2.70 15.14
C THR A 524 38.68 -1.70 15.51
N SER A 525 38.69 -0.53 14.86
CA SER A 525 39.66 0.54 15.13
C SER A 525 38.99 1.88 15.41
N ALA A 526 39.61 2.72 16.25
CA ALA A 526 39.12 4.07 16.52
C ALA A 526 39.36 5.08 15.38
N GLY A 527 40.02 4.66 14.29
CA GLY A 527 40.29 5.48 13.11
C GLY A 527 39.25 5.36 12.00
N THR A 528 38.25 4.50 12.18
CA THR A 528 37.23 4.15 11.18
C THR A 528 35.84 4.33 11.80
N THR A 529 34.81 4.58 10.99
CA THR A 529 33.40 4.52 11.41
C THR A 529 32.77 3.20 10.97
N TYR A 530 31.74 2.76 11.69
CA TYR A 530 31.11 1.46 11.48
C TYR A 530 29.59 1.54 11.43
N ASP A 531 29.00 0.67 10.63
CA ASP A 531 27.56 0.45 10.55
C ASP A 531 27.19 -0.92 11.12
N PHE A 532 26.05 -1.00 11.81
CA PHE A 532 25.51 -2.23 12.37
C PHE A 532 24.03 -2.37 12.04
N HIS A 533 23.63 -3.58 11.64
CA HIS A 533 22.25 -3.92 11.32
C HIS A 533 21.89 -5.32 11.85
N CYS A 534 20.64 -5.52 12.26
CA CYS A 534 20.02 -6.83 12.42
C CYS A 534 18.50 -6.72 12.44
N ILE A 535 17.81 -7.82 12.14
CA ILE A 535 16.35 -7.92 12.14
C ILE A 535 15.91 -8.84 13.28
N PHE A 536 14.93 -8.41 14.07
CA PHE A 536 14.32 -9.20 15.14
C PHE A 536 12.89 -9.61 14.75
N ASN A 537 12.51 -10.86 15.01
CA ASN A 537 11.12 -11.31 15.00
C ASN A 537 10.84 -12.11 16.27
N SER A 538 9.73 -11.84 16.95
CA SER A 538 9.38 -12.54 18.20
C SER A 538 7.97 -13.09 18.13
N THR A 539 7.76 -14.31 18.59
CA THR A 539 6.42 -14.94 18.68
C THR A 539 5.51 -14.31 19.74
N THR A 540 6.05 -13.45 20.60
CA THR A 540 5.29 -12.69 21.61
C THR A 540 5.86 -11.28 21.74
N SER A 541 5.05 -10.28 22.05
CA SER A 541 5.55 -8.92 22.27
C SER A 541 6.50 -8.86 23.49
N ILE A 542 7.59 -8.09 23.37
CA ILE A 542 8.56 -7.84 24.44
C ILE A 542 8.88 -6.34 24.46
N GLY A 543 8.52 -5.63 25.53
CA GLY A 543 8.58 -4.16 25.54
C GLY A 543 9.95 -3.53 25.84
N ASN A 544 10.99 -4.31 26.15
CA ASN A 544 12.27 -3.73 26.57
C ASN A 544 13.50 -4.62 26.28
N VAL A 545 13.61 -5.11 25.05
CA VAL A 545 14.78 -5.86 24.60
C VAL A 545 15.99 -4.95 24.59
N THR A 546 17.14 -5.41 25.10
CA THR A 546 18.39 -4.64 25.09
C THR A 546 19.35 -5.18 24.04
N VAL A 547 19.87 -4.32 23.18
CA VAL A 547 20.89 -4.63 22.18
C VAL A 547 22.15 -3.83 22.53
N LYS A 548 23.29 -4.51 22.69
CA LYS A 548 24.55 -3.85 23.04
C LYS A 548 25.74 -4.50 22.33
N LEU A 549 26.50 -3.68 21.60
CA LEU A 549 27.76 -4.07 20.96
C LEU A 549 28.94 -3.41 21.69
N TYR A 550 29.84 -4.21 22.26
CA TYR A 550 30.85 -3.73 23.19
C TYR A 550 32.20 -4.42 23.05
N LYS A 551 33.26 -3.81 23.60
CA LYS A 551 34.62 -4.33 23.57
C LYS A 551 34.75 -5.59 24.42
N ASN A 552 35.33 -6.65 23.85
CA ASN A 552 35.60 -7.87 24.61
C ASN A 552 36.55 -7.59 25.79
N GLY A 553 36.15 -8.02 26.98
CA GLY A 553 36.92 -7.83 28.22
C GLY A 553 36.75 -6.48 28.91
N ASP A 554 35.98 -5.54 28.33
CA ASP A 554 35.67 -4.24 28.92
C ASP A 554 34.24 -3.80 28.56
N ASP A 555 33.27 -4.17 29.41
CA ASP A 555 31.84 -3.90 29.19
C ASP A 555 31.46 -2.41 29.26
N ASP A 556 32.34 -1.55 29.80
CA ASP A 556 32.12 -0.10 29.88
C ASP A 556 32.53 0.62 28.58
N THR A 557 33.25 -0.05 27.67
CA THR A 557 33.64 0.49 26.37
C THR A 557 32.78 -0.14 25.27
N PHE A 558 31.83 0.61 24.70
CA PHE A 558 30.86 0.09 23.75
C PHE A 558 30.56 1.05 22.59
N PHE A 559 30.12 0.50 21.46
CA PHE A 559 29.55 1.27 20.34
C PHE A 559 28.19 1.82 20.74
N PHE A 560 27.29 0.94 21.18
CA PHE A 560 25.95 1.33 21.62
C PHE A 560 25.38 0.38 22.68
N THR A 561 24.39 0.90 23.41
CA THR A 561 23.42 0.12 24.20
C THR A 561 22.05 0.75 23.96
N LYS A 562 21.12 -0.01 23.41
CA LYS A 562 19.79 0.47 23.03
C LYS A 562 18.71 -0.45 23.57
N ASN A 563 17.55 0.12 23.85
CA ASN A 563 16.35 -0.59 24.26
C ASN A 563 15.30 -0.47 23.15
N ILE A 564 14.75 -1.60 22.74
CA ILE A 564 13.74 -1.69 21.67
C ILE A 564 12.51 -2.46 22.17
N SER A 565 11.36 -2.21 21.53
CA SER A 565 10.13 -2.97 21.73
C SER A 565 9.88 -3.86 20.52
N LEU A 566 9.60 -5.13 20.76
CA LEU A 566 9.19 -6.08 19.73
C LEU A 566 7.68 -6.31 19.82
N THR A 567 6.99 -6.24 18.69
CA THR A 567 5.60 -6.70 18.53
C THR A 567 5.61 -8.17 18.11
N ALA A 568 4.59 -8.93 18.53
CA ALA A 568 4.48 -10.34 18.17
C ALA A 568 4.32 -10.52 16.65
N TYR A 569 5.17 -11.37 16.06
CA TYR A 569 5.18 -11.79 14.65
C TYR A 569 5.48 -10.69 13.64
N GLU A 570 5.99 -9.54 14.09
CA GLU A 570 6.46 -8.46 13.23
C GLU A 570 7.99 -8.41 13.22
N ASP A 571 8.55 -8.09 12.06
CA ASP A 571 9.97 -7.81 11.94
C ASP A 571 10.27 -6.42 12.48
N TYR A 572 11.32 -6.31 13.28
CA TYR A 572 11.88 -5.07 13.76
C TYR A 572 13.30 -4.94 13.24
N VAL A 573 13.52 -3.97 12.36
CA VAL A 573 14.84 -3.65 11.83
C VAL A 573 15.56 -2.74 12.82
N PHE A 574 16.77 -3.14 13.23
CA PHE A 574 17.61 -2.36 14.13
C PHE A 574 18.90 -1.96 13.42
N GLU A 575 19.11 -0.65 13.29
CA GLU A 575 20.25 -0.06 12.58
C GLU A 575 20.98 0.96 13.45
N MET A 576 22.28 1.02 13.26
CA MET A 576 23.17 2.05 13.79
C MET A 576 24.21 2.37 12.71
N THR A 577 24.16 3.57 12.14
CA THR A 577 25.07 4.00 11.06
C THR A 577 26.12 4.99 11.57
N ASP A 578 27.22 5.10 10.82
CA ASP A 578 28.35 6.02 11.04
C ASP A 578 28.82 6.10 12.50
N MET A 579 28.88 4.94 13.17
CA MET A 579 29.29 4.88 14.56
C MET A 579 30.80 5.11 14.67
N ASP A 580 31.21 6.07 15.49
CA ASP A 580 32.62 6.26 15.86
C ASP A 580 33.23 4.92 16.32
N GLY A 581 34.29 4.50 15.62
CA GLY A 581 34.99 3.27 15.93
C GLY A 581 35.64 3.27 17.32
N ILE A 582 35.85 2.07 17.85
CA ILE A 582 36.63 1.85 19.08
C ILE A 582 37.79 0.91 18.78
N ASP A 583 38.93 1.11 19.45
CA ASP A 583 40.06 0.17 19.38
C ASP A 583 39.72 -1.11 20.17
N ALA A 584 39.38 -2.17 19.46
CA ALA A 584 39.07 -3.47 20.03
C ALA A 584 39.69 -4.60 19.22
N ASP A 585 40.47 -5.46 19.89
CA ASP A 585 40.97 -6.70 19.28
C ASP A 585 39.83 -7.72 19.03
N ALA A 586 38.69 -7.55 19.71
CA ALA A 586 37.46 -8.32 19.54
C ALA A 586 36.25 -7.54 20.11
N VAL A 587 35.09 -7.64 19.48
CA VAL A 587 33.80 -7.12 20.00
C VAL A 587 32.82 -8.24 20.36
N ASN A 588 31.91 -7.95 21.27
CA ASN A 588 30.84 -8.84 21.71
C ASN A 588 29.48 -8.18 21.46
N LEU A 589 28.51 -8.96 21.00
CA LEU A 589 27.09 -8.57 20.94
C LEU A 589 26.35 -9.26 22.08
N VAL A 590 25.61 -8.51 22.90
CA VAL A 590 24.64 -9.06 23.84
C VAL A 590 23.23 -8.62 23.47
N LEU A 591 22.35 -9.61 23.40
CA LEU A 591 20.91 -9.46 23.21
C LEU A 591 20.24 -9.91 24.51
N ASP A 592 19.62 -8.99 25.23
CA ASP A 592 18.85 -9.30 26.43
C ASP A 592 17.36 -9.20 26.18
N PHE A 593 16.66 -10.31 26.38
CA PHE A 593 15.21 -10.42 26.22
C PHE A 593 14.50 -10.34 27.58
N GLY A 594 15.09 -9.66 28.57
CA GLY A 594 14.50 -9.48 29.89
C GLY A 594 13.12 -8.81 29.82
N GLY A 595 12.14 -9.37 30.54
CA GLY A 595 10.72 -9.00 30.41
C GLY A 595 9.93 -9.87 29.42
N ASN A 596 10.53 -10.92 28.85
CA ASN A 596 9.84 -11.82 27.93
C ASN A 596 8.68 -12.59 28.59
N PRO A 597 7.56 -12.80 27.88
CA PRO A 597 6.55 -13.81 28.24
C PRO A 597 7.11 -15.25 28.25
N ALA A 598 6.35 -16.21 28.79
CA ALA A 598 6.75 -17.61 28.75
C ALA A 598 6.51 -18.24 27.38
N ASN A 599 7.39 -19.16 26.97
CA ASN A 599 7.35 -19.85 25.68
C ASN A 599 7.52 -18.90 24.49
N THR A 600 8.38 -17.91 24.64
CA THR A 600 8.73 -16.99 23.56
C THR A 600 9.86 -17.59 22.73
N GLU A 601 9.70 -17.57 21.42
CA GLU A 601 10.79 -17.71 20.45
C GLU A 601 11.12 -16.35 19.86
N VAL A 602 12.40 -16.01 19.84
CA VAL A 602 12.93 -14.79 19.18
C VAL A 602 13.94 -15.21 18.12
N THR A 603 13.72 -14.80 16.89
CA THR A 603 14.67 -14.93 15.77
C THR A 603 15.38 -13.61 15.56
N VAL A 604 16.70 -13.68 15.37
CA VAL A 604 17.55 -12.55 15.02
C VAL A 604 18.30 -12.92 13.76
N SER A 605 18.08 -12.17 12.69
CA SER A 605 18.66 -12.43 11.36
C SER A 605 19.38 -11.21 10.80
N SER A 606 20.10 -11.40 9.70
CA SER A 606 20.76 -10.34 8.96
C SER A 606 21.67 -9.48 9.83
N VAL A 607 22.43 -10.14 10.70
CA VAL A 607 23.40 -9.47 11.54
C VAL A 607 24.57 -9.01 10.67
N ILE A 608 24.80 -7.70 10.67
CA ILE A 608 25.84 -7.04 9.91
C ILE A 608 26.62 -6.12 10.83
N LEU A 609 27.94 -6.17 10.73
CA LEU A 609 28.84 -5.13 11.21
C LEU A 609 29.83 -4.85 10.08
N LYS A 610 29.93 -3.61 9.61
CA LYS A 610 30.86 -3.23 8.53
C LYS A 610 31.47 -1.86 8.80
N GLU A 611 32.60 -1.56 8.16
CA GLU A 611 33.11 -0.19 8.12
C GLU A 611 32.15 0.66 7.27
N SER A 612 31.79 1.87 7.70
CA SER A 612 30.79 2.70 7.01
C SER A 612 31.25 3.15 5.61
N SER A 613 32.56 3.21 5.39
CA SER A 613 33.13 3.42 4.06
C SER A 613 33.07 2.20 3.15
N CYS A 614 32.73 1.02 3.68
CA CYS A 614 32.67 -0.23 2.93
C CYS A 614 31.26 -0.41 2.35
N GLY A 615 31.16 -0.37 1.02
CA GLY A 615 29.88 -0.45 0.31
C GLY A 615 29.06 0.85 0.32
N GLY A 616 29.68 2.00 0.58
CA GLY A 616 29.04 3.29 0.31
C GLY A 616 28.80 3.44 -1.19
N SER A 617 27.54 3.70 -1.56
CA SER A 617 27.13 3.98 -2.94
C SER A 617 27.83 5.24 -3.45
N THR A 618 29.00 5.06 -4.08
CA THR A 618 29.35 5.96 -5.18
C THR A 618 28.56 5.44 -6.37
N THR A 619 27.53 6.15 -6.81
CA THR A 619 26.84 5.85 -8.06
C THR A 619 27.89 5.78 -9.17
N VAL A 620 28.29 4.57 -9.55
CA VAL A 620 29.28 4.35 -10.60
C VAL A 620 28.54 4.53 -11.92
N ASN A 621 28.92 5.53 -12.72
CA ASN A 621 28.32 5.72 -14.04
C ASN A 621 28.62 4.51 -14.94
N TRP A 622 27.64 3.64 -15.18
CA TRP A 622 27.75 2.47 -16.04
C TRP A 622 27.43 2.79 -17.51
N ASN A 623 28.09 3.80 -18.04
CA ASN A 623 28.00 4.12 -19.45
C ASN A 623 28.93 3.19 -20.25
N ALA A 624 28.35 2.18 -20.91
CA ALA A 624 29.10 1.21 -21.74
C ALA A 624 29.87 1.87 -22.89
N ASP A 625 29.45 3.05 -23.35
CA ASP A 625 30.11 3.85 -24.40
C ASP A 625 31.17 4.83 -23.85
N SER A 626 31.37 4.87 -22.54
CA SER A 626 32.33 5.75 -21.88
C SER A 626 33.76 5.55 -22.42
N ALA A 627 34.50 6.66 -22.52
CA ALA A 627 35.92 6.63 -22.83
C ALA A 627 36.75 5.98 -21.70
N CYS A 628 36.22 5.97 -20.48
CA CYS A 628 36.81 5.27 -19.33
C CYS A 628 36.68 3.75 -19.43
N ASN A 629 35.77 3.23 -20.25
CA ASN A 629 35.60 1.79 -20.41
C ASN A 629 36.79 1.19 -21.16
N LEU A 630 37.68 0.52 -20.44
CA LEU A 630 38.84 -0.19 -20.98
C LEU A 630 38.41 -1.28 -21.97
N TRP A 631 37.18 -1.79 -21.89
CA TRP A 631 36.63 -2.76 -22.84
C TRP A 631 36.46 -2.19 -24.25
N ASN A 632 36.16 -0.90 -24.38
CA ASN A 632 36.02 -0.22 -25.68
C ASN A 632 37.36 0.03 -26.38
N THR A 633 38.44 0.14 -25.60
CA THR A 633 39.78 0.43 -26.12
C THR A 633 40.65 -0.82 -26.23
N GLY A 634 40.36 -1.85 -25.43
CA GLY A 634 40.99 -3.16 -25.50
C GLY A 634 40.52 -3.98 -26.70
N THR A 635 41.30 -5.01 -27.03
CA THR A 635 40.93 -6.05 -27.97
C THR A 635 40.85 -7.38 -27.24
N PHE A 636 39.96 -8.27 -27.70
CA PHE A 636 39.86 -9.61 -27.14
C PHE A 636 39.75 -10.68 -28.22
N THR A 637 40.07 -11.90 -27.83
CA THR A 637 39.79 -13.12 -28.60
C THR A 637 38.90 -14.03 -27.78
N ASN A 638 37.89 -14.62 -28.41
CA ASN A 638 37.05 -15.61 -27.73
C ASN A 638 37.64 -17.01 -27.86
N SER A 639 37.50 -17.79 -26.80
CA SER A 639 37.68 -19.25 -26.82
C SER A 639 36.61 -19.90 -25.99
N TYR A 640 36.32 -21.18 -26.27
CA TYR A 640 35.21 -21.88 -25.66
C TYR A 640 35.65 -23.22 -25.08
N TYR A 641 35.00 -23.61 -23.98
CA TYR A 641 35.02 -24.98 -23.52
C TYR A 641 33.58 -25.42 -23.25
N TYR A 642 33.01 -26.12 -24.23
CA TYR A 642 31.63 -26.61 -24.16
C TYR A 642 31.62 -28.13 -24.17
N ALA A 643 31.34 -28.71 -23.00
CA ALA A 643 31.57 -30.12 -22.72
C ALA A 643 30.44 -30.75 -21.88
N PRO A 644 29.24 -30.96 -22.46
CA PRO A 644 28.20 -31.75 -21.81
C PRO A 644 28.74 -33.11 -21.35
N GLY A 645 28.67 -33.38 -20.04
CA GLY A 645 29.23 -34.60 -19.46
C GLY A 645 30.76 -34.71 -19.60
N TRP A 646 31.46 -33.58 -19.55
CA TRP A 646 32.93 -33.46 -19.59
C TRP A 646 33.59 -33.95 -20.89
N SER A 647 32.80 -34.08 -21.96
CA SER A 647 33.29 -34.41 -23.30
C SER A 647 33.08 -33.21 -24.22
N GLN A 648 34.18 -32.52 -24.57
CA GLN A 648 34.09 -31.33 -25.40
C GLN A 648 33.44 -31.64 -26.76
N ILE A 649 32.45 -30.83 -27.12
CA ILE A 649 31.76 -30.88 -28.41
C ILE A 649 32.15 -29.65 -29.25
N ALA A 650 31.46 -29.43 -30.37
CA ALA A 650 31.69 -28.25 -31.18
C ALA A 650 31.42 -26.98 -30.37
N ASP A 651 32.28 -25.98 -30.53
CA ASP A 651 32.16 -24.70 -29.83
C ASP A 651 30.81 -24.02 -30.13
N PRO A 652 30.22 -23.31 -29.16
CA PRO A 652 29.03 -22.50 -29.37
C PRO A 652 29.21 -21.50 -30.51
N VAL A 653 28.13 -21.24 -31.25
CA VAL A 653 28.12 -20.14 -32.23
C VAL A 653 27.95 -18.84 -31.47
N MET A 654 28.81 -17.87 -31.74
CA MET A 654 28.74 -16.53 -31.18
C MET A 654 28.48 -15.50 -32.27
N THR A 655 27.55 -14.59 -31.99
CA THR A 655 27.30 -13.38 -32.79
C THR A 655 27.58 -12.16 -31.92
N ALA A 656 28.24 -11.16 -32.50
CA ALA A 656 28.54 -9.90 -31.84
C ALA A 656 27.86 -8.74 -32.56
N ASP A 657 27.26 -7.84 -31.81
CA ASP A 657 26.78 -6.53 -32.26
C ASP A 657 27.23 -5.47 -31.25
N GLY A 658 28.28 -4.72 -31.58
CA GLY A 658 28.91 -3.79 -30.64
C GLY A 658 29.43 -4.49 -29.36
N ASN A 659 29.05 -3.95 -28.20
CA ASN A 659 29.33 -4.50 -26.88
C ASN A 659 28.22 -5.46 -26.40
N SER A 660 27.70 -6.29 -27.31
CA SER A 660 26.71 -7.34 -27.03
C SER A 660 27.09 -8.63 -27.75
N TYR A 661 27.14 -9.72 -26.99
CA TYR A 661 27.68 -11.02 -27.39
C TYR A 661 26.69 -12.12 -27.09
N THR A 662 26.03 -12.65 -28.13
CA THR A 662 25.06 -13.74 -27.99
C THR A 662 25.68 -15.08 -28.37
N PHE A 663 25.52 -16.08 -27.50
CA PHE A 663 26.00 -17.44 -27.68
C PHE A 663 24.83 -18.42 -27.78
N SER A 664 24.83 -19.27 -28.81
CA SER A 664 23.85 -20.35 -28.93
C SER A 664 24.40 -21.65 -28.32
N LEU A 665 23.75 -22.14 -27.25
CA LEU A 665 24.08 -23.36 -26.50
C LEU A 665 23.12 -24.51 -26.88
N PRO A 666 23.44 -25.33 -27.90
CA PRO A 666 22.50 -26.31 -28.46
C PRO A 666 22.24 -27.55 -27.57
N SER A 667 23.11 -27.83 -26.60
CA SER A 667 23.05 -29.01 -25.74
C SER A 667 22.94 -28.64 -24.26
N ALA A 668 22.19 -29.42 -23.49
CA ALA A 668 22.15 -29.20 -22.05
C ALA A 668 23.49 -29.57 -21.40
N THR A 669 23.89 -28.83 -20.38
CA THR A 669 24.97 -29.20 -19.46
C THR A 669 24.40 -29.41 -18.05
N THR A 670 25.13 -30.08 -17.16
CA THR A 670 24.65 -30.37 -15.80
C THR A 670 25.52 -29.80 -14.71
N ASP A 671 26.81 -29.62 -14.99
CA ASP A 671 27.79 -29.21 -13.99
C ASP A 671 28.33 -27.83 -14.34
N GLN A 672 28.72 -27.08 -13.31
CA GLN A 672 29.53 -25.88 -13.44
C GLN A 672 30.80 -26.20 -14.26
N TRP A 673 31.27 -25.24 -15.03
CA TRP A 673 32.43 -25.30 -15.92
C TRP A 673 32.26 -26.15 -17.19
N GLN A 674 31.03 -26.59 -17.52
CA GLN A 674 30.77 -27.32 -18.76
C GLN A 674 30.41 -26.42 -19.96
N ALA A 675 30.21 -25.10 -19.77
CA ALA A 675 29.82 -24.18 -20.84
C ALA A 675 30.52 -22.82 -20.71
N GLN A 676 31.85 -22.84 -20.87
CA GLN A 676 32.71 -21.68 -20.63
C GLN A 676 32.86 -20.82 -21.89
N CYS A 677 32.48 -19.54 -21.78
CA CYS A 677 32.71 -18.50 -22.79
C CYS A 677 33.82 -17.57 -22.29
N PHE A 678 35.01 -17.67 -22.90
CA PHE A 678 36.15 -16.83 -22.53
C PHE A 678 36.27 -15.60 -23.42
N PHE A 679 36.59 -14.47 -22.81
CA PHE A 679 37.06 -13.24 -23.44
C PHE A 679 38.51 -13.01 -22.99
N LYS A 680 39.47 -13.35 -23.86
CA LYS A 680 40.90 -13.17 -23.58
C LYS A 680 41.34 -11.81 -24.09
N THR A 681 41.55 -10.87 -23.17
CA THR A 681 41.77 -9.47 -23.50
C THR A 681 43.26 -9.11 -23.55
N ASP A 682 43.57 -7.94 -24.12
CA ASP A 682 44.86 -7.27 -23.97
C ASP A 682 44.84 -6.14 -22.92
N ILE A 683 43.78 -6.06 -22.12
CA ILE A 683 43.60 -5.01 -21.11
C ILE A 683 44.54 -5.26 -19.94
N ALA A 684 45.37 -4.27 -19.63
CA ALA A 684 46.29 -4.30 -18.50
C ALA A 684 45.69 -3.55 -17.29
N THR A 685 45.99 -4.03 -16.08
CA THR A 685 45.59 -3.42 -14.82
C THR A 685 46.78 -3.31 -13.85
N SER A 686 46.65 -2.46 -12.84
CA SER A 686 47.72 -2.09 -11.90
C SER A 686 47.24 -2.23 -10.46
N ALA A 687 48.07 -2.80 -9.58
CA ALA A 687 47.78 -2.89 -8.15
C ALA A 687 47.76 -1.52 -7.41
N ALA A 688 48.14 -0.44 -8.09
CA ALA A 688 48.10 0.91 -7.53
C ALA A 688 46.73 1.60 -7.67
N ASN A 689 45.82 1.04 -8.46
CA ASN A 689 44.51 1.62 -8.77
C ASN A 689 43.39 0.70 -8.28
N THR A 690 42.19 1.22 -8.12
CA THR A 690 40.96 0.44 -7.95
C THR A 690 40.19 0.37 -9.26
N TYR A 691 39.38 -0.67 -9.43
CA TYR A 691 38.64 -0.92 -10.67
C TYR A 691 37.17 -1.25 -10.42
N ASP A 692 36.32 -0.83 -11.36
CA ASP A 692 34.91 -1.18 -11.40
C ASP A 692 34.64 -2.07 -12.62
N PHE A 693 33.75 -3.04 -12.47
CA PHE A 693 33.30 -3.95 -13.51
C PHE A 693 31.78 -4.04 -13.53
N HIS A 694 31.21 -4.02 -14.74
CA HIS A 694 29.79 -4.24 -14.97
C HIS A 694 29.58 -5.11 -16.22
N CYS A 695 28.55 -5.96 -16.22
CA CYS A 695 27.96 -6.49 -17.43
C CYS A 695 26.49 -6.85 -17.23
N VAL A 696 25.74 -6.88 -18.34
CA VAL A 696 24.36 -7.38 -18.39
C VAL A 696 24.35 -8.80 -18.95
N LEU A 697 23.65 -9.70 -18.27
CA LEU A 697 23.49 -11.10 -18.64
C LEU A 697 22.02 -11.42 -18.89
N ASN A 698 21.70 -12.01 -20.04
CA ASN A 698 20.36 -12.48 -20.36
C ASN A 698 20.40 -13.93 -20.83
N SER A 699 19.35 -14.70 -20.54
CA SER A 699 19.20 -16.04 -21.11
C SER A 699 17.78 -16.33 -21.55
N THR A 700 17.60 -17.02 -22.68
CA THR A 700 16.27 -17.46 -23.13
C THR A 700 15.67 -18.59 -22.29
N THR A 701 16.43 -19.13 -21.34
CA THR A 701 15.96 -20.14 -20.39
C THR A 701 16.59 -19.89 -19.03
N ALA A 702 15.91 -20.21 -17.94
CA ALA A 702 16.50 -20.06 -16.61
C ALA A 702 17.76 -20.96 -16.44
N ILE A 703 18.81 -20.41 -15.82
CA ILE A 703 20.06 -21.13 -15.48
C ILE A 703 20.40 -20.81 -14.03
N GLY A 704 20.36 -21.81 -13.15
CA GLY A 704 20.49 -21.57 -11.70
C GLY A 704 21.91 -21.40 -11.17
N ASN A 705 22.96 -21.49 -12.01
CA ASN A 705 24.34 -21.38 -11.55
C ASN A 705 25.29 -20.93 -12.67
N VAL A 706 25.17 -19.68 -13.09
CA VAL A 706 26.11 -19.04 -14.03
C VAL A 706 27.30 -18.49 -13.24
N THR A 707 28.52 -18.73 -13.70
CA THR A 707 29.73 -18.23 -13.04
C THR A 707 30.36 -17.11 -13.85
N VAL A 708 30.56 -15.95 -13.23
CA VAL A 708 31.26 -14.80 -13.81
C VAL A 708 32.60 -14.65 -13.09
N LYS A 709 33.71 -14.60 -13.83
CA LYS A 709 35.05 -14.48 -13.25
C LYS A 709 35.96 -13.60 -14.11
N LEU A 710 36.54 -12.58 -13.49
CA LEU A 710 37.57 -11.70 -14.08
C LEU A 710 38.92 -12.00 -13.42
N TYR A 711 39.91 -12.43 -14.20
CA TYR A 711 41.15 -12.98 -13.67
C TYR A 711 42.40 -12.61 -14.47
N LYS A 712 43.57 -12.74 -13.84
CA LYS A 712 44.86 -12.47 -14.47
C LYS A 712 45.19 -13.55 -15.50
N ASN A 713 45.51 -13.13 -16.72
CA ASN A 713 45.89 -14.06 -17.77
C ASN A 713 47.15 -14.85 -17.39
N GLY A 714 47.08 -16.18 -17.50
CA GLY A 714 48.18 -17.09 -17.17
C GLY A 714 48.27 -17.49 -15.70
N ASP A 715 47.43 -16.94 -14.83
CA ASP A 715 47.34 -17.30 -13.41
C ASP A 715 45.88 -17.25 -12.93
N ASP A 716 45.20 -18.39 -13.02
CA ASP A 716 43.76 -18.51 -12.73
C ASP A 716 43.43 -18.37 -11.23
N ASP A 717 44.43 -18.47 -10.35
CA ASP A 717 44.28 -18.29 -8.90
C ASP A 717 44.39 -16.82 -8.47
N THR A 718 44.82 -15.94 -9.38
CA THR A 718 44.88 -14.49 -9.16
C THR A 718 43.72 -13.82 -9.91
N PHE A 719 42.67 -13.43 -9.21
CA PHE A 719 41.45 -12.89 -9.81
C PHE A 719 40.87 -11.72 -9.02
N TYR A 720 40.10 -10.88 -9.72
CA TYR A 720 39.33 -9.79 -9.11
C TYR A 720 38.11 -10.34 -8.38
N PHE A 721 37.33 -11.18 -9.05
CA PHE A 721 36.16 -11.84 -8.47
C PHE A 721 35.87 -13.18 -9.15
N THR A 722 35.10 -14.01 -8.45
CA THR A 722 34.44 -15.18 -9.00
C THR A 722 33.08 -15.31 -8.33
N SER A 723 32.00 -15.11 -9.09
CA SER A 723 30.65 -15.03 -8.54
C SER A 723 29.74 -16.03 -9.23
N ASN A 724 28.84 -16.65 -8.46
CA ASN A 724 27.80 -17.53 -8.96
C ASN A 724 26.46 -16.82 -8.87
N ILE A 725 25.74 -16.76 -9.97
CA ILE A 725 24.44 -16.10 -10.06
C ILE A 725 23.39 -17.03 -10.68
N SER A 726 22.13 -16.70 -10.48
CA SER A 726 21.01 -17.34 -11.19
C SER A 726 20.45 -16.38 -12.23
N LEU A 727 20.23 -16.88 -13.44
CA LEU A 727 19.52 -16.16 -14.48
C LEU A 727 18.09 -16.68 -14.59
N SER A 728 17.13 -15.77 -14.55
CA SER A 728 15.75 -16.02 -14.99
C SER A 728 15.68 -16.07 -16.53
N ALA A 729 14.59 -16.66 -17.05
CA ALA A 729 14.39 -16.68 -18.50
C ALA A 729 13.88 -15.32 -18.99
N TYR A 730 14.57 -14.75 -19.98
CA TYR A 730 14.26 -13.50 -20.69
C TYR A 730 14.34 -12.23 -19.84
N GLU A 731 14.94 -12.31 -18.66
CA GLU A 731 15.19 -11.16 -17.78
C GLU A 731 16.67 -10.79 -17.85
N ASP A 732 16.96 -9.50 -17.89
CA ASP A 732 18.31 -8.99 -17.77
C ASP A 732 18.76 -9.09 -16.31
N TYR A 733 20.01 -9.49 -16.13
CA TYR A 733 20.69 -9.53 -14.84
C TYR A 733 21.90 -8.61 -14.92
N GLU A 734 21.88 -7.54 -14.14
CA GLU A 734 23.02 -6.64 -13.99
C GLU A 734 24.01 -7.23 -12.98
N PHE A 735 25.25 -7.41 -13.42
CA PHE A 735 26.33 -7.91 -12.59
C PHE A 735 27.37 -6.81 -12.40
N GLU A 736 27.59 -6.41 -11.16
CA GLU A 736 28.45 -5.29 -10.79
C GLU A 736 29.48 -5.67 -9.74
N MET A 737 30.67 -5.09 -9.87
CA MET A 737 31.71 -5.11 -8.85
C MET A 737 32.37 -3.74 -8.83
N THR A 738 32.31 -3.01 -7.72
CA THR A 738 32.86 -1.66 -7.61
C THR A 738 34.06 -1.62 -6.66
N SER A 739 34.93 -0.63 -6.85
CA SER A 739 36.10 -0.37 -6.01
C SER A 739 36.98 -1.59 -5.75
N MET A 740 37.10 -2.50 -6.72
CA MET A 740 37.91 -3.69 -6.58
C MET A 740 39.39 -3.30 -6.49
N ASP A 741 40.10 -3.83 -5.49
CA ASP A 741 41.54 -3.66 -5.37
C ASP A 741 42.24 -4.12 -6.66
N GLY A 742 43.10 -3.26 -7.20
CA GLY A 742 43.84 -3.54 -8.41
C GLY A 742 44.78 -4.74 -8.28
N ILE A 743 45.01 -5.41 -9.40
CA ILE A 743 46.00 -6.47 -9.54
C ILE A 743 47.01 -6.06 -10.60
N ASP A 744 48.31 -6.29 -10.38
CA ASP A 744 49.32 -6.13 -11.43
C ASP A 744 49.14 -7.25 -12.47
N ALA A 745 48.47 -6.93 -13.58
CA ALA A 745 48.22 -7.84 -14.69
C ALA A 745 48.56 -7.20 -16.03
N ASP A 746 49.46 -7.81 -16.78
CA ASP A 746 49.74 -7.40 -18.17
C ASP A 746 48.50 -7.62 -19.06
N GLN A 747 47.63 -8.59 -18.71
CA GLN A 747 46.39 -8.93 -19.40
C GLN A 747 45.38 -9.53 -18.40
N VAL A 748 44.11 -9.14 -18.48
CA VAL A 748 43.00 -9.78 -17.76
C VAL A 748 42.10 -10.57 -18.71
N ASN A 749 41.46 -11.61 -18.22
CA ASN A 749 40.48 -12.42 -18.95
C ASN A 749 39.15 -12.44 -18.20
N LEU A 750 38.05 -12.33 -18.94
CA LEU A 750 36.70 -12.60 -18.43
C LEU A 750 36.27 -14.00 -18.88
N VAL A 751 35.73 -14.80 -17.97
CA VAL A 751 35.00 -16.02 -18.30
C VAL A 751 33.60 -15.93 -17.75
N VAL A 752 32.63 -16.26 -18.59
CA VAL A 752 31.24 -16.50 -18.17
C VAL A 752 30.93 -17.96 -18.47
N ASP A 753 30.72 -18.76 -17.43
CA ASP A 753 30.33 -20.17 -17.54
C ASP A 753 28.83 -20.32 -17.32
N PHE A 754 28.17 -20.91 -18.32
CA PHE A 754 26.74 -21.20 -18.30
C PHE A 754 26.47 -22.68 -17.96
N GLY A 755 27.32 -23.29 -17.13
CA GLY A 755 27.17 -24.68 -16.71
C GLY A 755 25.82 -24.92 -16.02
N GLY A 756 25.16 -26.03 -16.35
CA GLY A 756 23.77 -26.29 -15.93
C GLY A 756 22.70 -25.75 -16.89
N ASN A 757 23.09 -25.21 -18.05
CA ASN A 757 22.14 -24.70 -19.03
C ASN A 757 21.21 -25.81 -19.60
N PRO A 758 19.92 -25.49 -19.84
CA PRO A 758 19.04 -26.31 -20.69
C PRO A 758 19.53 -26.41 -22.14
N ALA A 759 18.96 -27.33 -22.92
CA ALA A 759 19.30 -27.47 -24.35
C ALA A 759 18.60 -26.41 -25.20
N ASN A 760 19.30 -25.90 -26.22
CA ASN A 760 18.83 -24.83 -27.12
C ASN A 760 18.63 -23.49 -26.40
N THR A 761 19.51 -23.20 -25.43
CA THR A 761 19.54 -21.92 -24.74
C THR A 761 20.35 -20.91 -25.56
N GLU A 762 19.88 -19.68 -25.62
CA GLU A 762 20.69 -18.53 -26.05
C GLU A 762 21.00 -17.69 -24.82
N VAL A 763 22.25 -17.26 -24.72
CA VAL A 763 22.73 -16.38 -23.64
C VAL A 763 23.38 -15.16 -24.26
N THR A 764 23.15 -14.00 -23.67
CA THR A 764 23.76 -12.74 -24.09
C THR A 764 24.60 -12.19 -22.94
N VAL A 765 25.81 -11.76 -23.26
CA VAL A 765 26.67 -10.94 -22.40
C VAL A 765 26.82 -9.59 -23.07
N SER A 766 26.29 -8.54 -22.45
CA SER A 766 26.30 -7.19 -23.01
C SER A 766 26.78 -6.15 -22.01
N GLU A 767 27.04 -4.94 -22.51
CA GLU A 767 27.40 -3.78 -21.69
C GLU A 767 28.60 -4.05 -20.77
N VAL A 768 29.58 -4.79 -21.29
CA VAL A 768 30.77 -5.13 -20.52
C VAL A 768 31.59 -3.87 -20.30
N ILE A 769 31.79 -3.52 -19.04
CA ILE A 769 32.57 -2.37 -18.59
C ILE A 769 33.67 -2.88 -17.66
N LEU A 770 34.89 -2.42 -17.90
CA LEU A 770 35.97 -2.47 -16.94
C LEU A 770 36.64 -1.09 -16.95
N LYS A 771 36.67 -0.39 -15.81
CA LYS A 771 37.25 0.95 -15.71
C LYS A 771 38.00 1.14 -14.40
N GLU A 772 38.91 2.10 -14.34
CA GLU A 772 39.48 2.53 -13.07
C GLU A 772 38.41 3.29 -12.28
N SER A 773 38.23 2.99 -10.99
CA SER A 773 37.15 3.60 -10.18
C SER A 773 37.31 5.11 -10.02
N SER A 774 38.52 5.65 -10.25
CA SER A 774 38.75 7.10 -10.27
C SER A 774 38.29 7.79 -11.57
N CYS A 775 37.80 7.04 -12.56
CA CYS A 775 37.42 7.53 -13.88
C CYS A 775 35.90 7.77 -13.93
N ASN A 776 35.50 9.02 -13.67
CA ASN A 776 34.11 9.46 -13.53
C ASN A 776 33.59 10.20 -14.79
N ASP A 777 33.82 9.64 -15.98
CA ASP A 777 33.19 10.16 -17.23
C ASP A 777 31.73 9.74 -17.35
#